data_AF-A0A1V5TUX6-F1
#
_entry.id   AF-A0A1V5TUX6-F1
#
_cell.length_a   1.000
_cell.length_b   1.000
_cell.length_c   1.000
_cell.angle_alpha   90.00
_cell.angle_beta   90.00
_cell.angle_gamma   90.00
#
_symmetry.space_group_name_H-M   'P 1'
#
loop_
_entity.id
_entity.type
_entity.pdbx_description
1 polymer ?
#
loop_
_entity_poly.entity_id
_entity_poly.type
_entity_poly.pdbx_seq_one_letter_code
_entity_poly.pdbx_strand_id
1 'polypeptide(L)'
;MKKCVKSLLAFFLAAVLTFGSVPFTLTANAETSGIYTYTVSGGKATITYCSSSASGAITIPSTLGGYPVTAIKSYAFANRSGLTSVTIPNGVTSIEDSAFSRCDGLTNVTIPNSVTGIEDSTFYNCTKLTSMTFPNSVRGIGNSAFSGCTGLTSITIPDSVSSIGHDAFSNTAWLSNQPNGLVYAGKVAYVYKGAMPSSTAVQLKTDTLGIAGGAFYGCSGLTSVTIPASVTSIGGSAFSFCNNLTSVTIPNSVTSIGDGAFFYCTGLTSMVIPNSVTSIGGTTFSGCKGLKSVTIPNSVTSIGAYAFSGCTGLTGITIPNSVTSIGGMAFQNCSGLTNIVIPNSVTGIGGSAFEGCPVLASVVIPDSVKNIGTKAFYGTAWLNNQPDGLVYAGKVAYVYKGAMPSNTSVQLQTDTLGIAGGAFSGCAGLTGITIPNSVTNIGDSAFSGCTGLTGVTIPNSVTNIGDSAFSGCTGLTGVAISNSITGIGGSVFSGCTSLKSVIIPNSVTSIGNSAFSSCSGLTGVTIPNGVTSIGTQAFNNCSSLPNVTIPASVASIGAGAFGGCKNLQTALFLGNAPATGNNYFSDVASNFKIYYISGKTGFTNPWQGYPTVAVSVGTPTNVKAASASYNSVKVSWSAVTGAAGYAVYRSTNSAGGYAKIKTTASTNYTDPSLTTGTTYYYKVYAYKTFNGANIYSSASAVVSAKPVPATPANFKAARYSSTSIKLTWNPVAGATGYVLYKYNASTKTYTQLKTLTATSYINTGLTKGVTYYYKVRAYRTVSGVNIYGNPTTAVSAKTY
;
A
#
# COMPACT_ATOMS: atom_id res chain seq x y z
N MET A 1 16.36 7.10 -10.74
CA MET A 1 16.00 6.03 -9.78
C MET A 1 17.14 5.88 -8.77
N LYS A 2 16.82 6.01 -7.47
CA LYS A 2 17.72 6.21 -6.30
C LYS A 2 18.26 7.65 -6.17
N LYS A 3 17.80 8.35 -5.12
CA LYS A 3 18.00 9.77 -4.74
C LYS A 3 17.14 10.83 -5.47
N CYS A 4 15.80 10.77 -5.33
CA CYS A 4 14.90 11.96 -5.43
C CYS A 4 13.43 11.70 -5.00
N VAL A 5 13.16 10.85 -4.00
CA VAL A 5 11.78 10.61 -3.50
C VAL A 5 11.83 10.40 -1.98
N LYS A 6 12.06 11.47 -1.23
CA LYS A 6 11.86 11.59 0.23
C LYS A 6 11.69 13.07 0.58
N SER A 7 10.64 13.71 0.06
CA SER A 7 10.07 14.95 0.61
C SER A 7 8.83 15.30 -0.22
N LEU A 8 7.70 14.67 0.09
CA LEU A 8 6.34 15.18 -0.10
C LEU A 8 5.41 14.17 0.61
N LEU A 9 4.45 14.68 1.39
CA LEU A 9 3.54 14.01 2.35
C LEU A 9 4.02 13.89 3.81
N ALA A 10 3.72 14.93 4.60
CA ALA A 10 3.25 14.78 5.98
C ALA A 10 2.66 16.11 6.50
N PHE A 11 1.38 16.41 6.21
CA PHE A 11 0.49 17.24 7.04
C PHE A 11 -0.98 16.97 6.66
N PHE A 12 -1.50 15.82 7.07
CA PHE A 12 -2.70 15.68 7.92
C PHE A 12 -3.06 14.19 8.05
N LEU A 13 -3.07 13.75 9.31
CA LEU A 13 -3.73 12.59 9.91
C LEU A 13 -3.47 11.16 9.40
N ALA A 14 -3.19 10.30 10.38
CA ALA A 14 -3.33 8.85 10.40
C ALA A 14 -2.14 8.01 9.88
N ALA A 15 -1.53 7.34 10.86
CA ALA A 15 -1.22 5.91 10.84
C ALA A 15 -0.20 5.37 9.81
N VAL A 16 0.86 4.80 10.39
CA VAL A 16 1.35 3.44 10.08
C VAL A 16 2.16 3.26 8.79
N LEU A 17 3.48 3.15 9.02
CA LEU A 17 4.46 2.20 8.45
C LEU A 17 4.51 2.03 6.93
N THR A 18 5.67 2.38 6.35
CA THR A 18 6.31 1.48 5.38
C THR A 18 7.78 1.24 5.75
N PHE A 19 8.14 -0.01 5.98
CA PHE A 19 9.39 -0.58 5.48
C PHE A 19 9.17 -2.05 5.12
N GLY A 20 9.68 -2.41 3.94
CA GLY A 20 9.67 -3.76 3.39
C GLY A 20 10.59 -4.73 4.12
N SER A 21 10.34 -6.00 3.85
CA SER A 21 10.84 -7.20 4.53
C SER A 21 12.36 -7.35 4.62
N VAL A 22 12.86 -7.34 5.86
CA VAL A 22 13.69 -8.41 6.44
C VAL A 22 12.80 -9.13 7.48
N PRO A 23 13.07 -10.37 7.92
CA PRO A 23 12.06 -11.33 8.35
C PRO A 23 11.19 -10.86 9.51
N PHE A 24 9.96 -11.38 9.51
CA PHE A 24 8.97 -11.34 10.58
C PHE A 24 9.58 -11.38 11.98
N THR A 25 9.34 -10.33 12.77
CA THR A 25 9.00 -10.47 14.18
C THR A 25 7.87 -9.51 14.51
N LEU A 26 6.79 -10.10 15.02
CA LEU A 26 5.75 -9.57 15.91
C LEU A 26 5.10 -8.20 15.56
N THR A 27 3.76 -8.19 15.50
CA THR A 27 2.97 -7.10 16.11
C THR A 27 3.71 -6.71 17.38
N ALA A 28 4.29 -5.51 17.46
CA ALA A 28 5.06 -5.14 18.65
C ALA A 28 4.08 -5.10 19.81
N ASN A 29 3.94 -6.23 20.50
CA ASN A 29 3.22 -6.33 21.75
C ASN A 29 3.88 -5.28 22.62
N ALA A 30 3.10 -4.31 23.08
CA ALA A 30 3.61 -3.32 24.00
C ALA A 30 4.12 -4.07 25.24
N GLU A 31 5.43 -4.03 25.45
CA GLU A 31 6.09 -4.64 26.59
C GLU A 31 6.09 -3.63 27.74
N THR A 32 6.10 -4.13 28.97
CA THR A 32 6.18 -3.28 30.17
C THR A 32 7.43 -3.63 30.96
N SER A 33 8.11 -2.59 31.47
CA SER A 33 9.24 -2.74 32.38
C SER A 33 9.21 -1.58 33.38
N GLY A 34 8.88 -1.90 34.63
CA GLY A 34 8.63 -0.90 35.66
C GLY A 34 7.53 0.07 35.26
N ILE A 35 7.83 1.36 35.28
CA ILE A 35 6.89 2.44 34.90
C ILE A 35 6.79 2.66 33.39
N TYR A 36 7.53 1.93 32.57
CA TYR A 36 7.61 2.15 31.12
C TYR A 36 6.83 1.10 30.35
N THR A 37 6.05 1.54 29.37
CA THR A 37 5.53 0.73 28.29
C THR A 37 6.27 1.08 27.01
N TYR A 38 6.74 0.08 26.28
CA TYR A 38 7.58 0.26 25.10
C TYR A 38 7.27 -0.76 24.02
N THR A 39 7.75 -0.47 22.81
CA THR A 39 7.72 -1.40 21.67
C THR A 39 9.13 -1.66 21.19
N VAL A 40 9.37 -2.85 20.67
CA VAL A 40 10.67 -3.24 20.09
C VAL A 40 10.51 -3.40 18.58
N SER A 41 11.31 -2.67 17.82
CA SER A 41 11.39 -2.82 16.36
C SER A 41 12.84 -2.69 15.91
N GLY A 42 13.30 -3.61 15.06
CA GLY A 42 14.68 -3.63 14.58
C GLY A 42 15.74 -3.73 15.69
N GLY A 43 15.42 -4.40 16.80
CA GLY A 43 16.30 -4.54 17.96
C GLY A 43 16.47 -3.26 18.79
N LYS A 44 15.56 -2.29 18.66
CA LYS A 44 15.57 -1.03 19.42
C LYS A 44 14.26 -0.85 20.19
N ALA A 45 14.36 -0.40 21.43
CA ALA A 45 13.20 -0.06 22.25
C ALA A 45 12.78 1.40 22.01
N THR A 46 11.46 1.61 21.93
CA THR A 46 10.80 2.93 21.86
C THR A 46 9.77 3.03 22.97
N ILE A 47 9.91 4.02 23.86
CA ILE A 47 8.95 4.23 24.95
C ILE A 47 7.67 4.83 24.37
N THR A 48 6.55 4.15 24.59
CA THR A 48 5.23 4.56 24.08
C THR A 48 4.34 5.12 25.18
N TYR A 49 4.59 4.79 26.44
CA TYR A 49 3.82 5.30 27.57
C TYR A 49 4.60 5.17 28.89
N CYS A 50 4.37 6.11 29.80
CA CYS A 50 4.85 6.11 31.17
C CYS A 50 3.65 6.07 32.14
N SER A 51 3.71 5.14 33.10
CA SER A 51 2.69 4.93 34.13
C SER A 51 2.36 6.22 34.89
N SER A 52 1.08 6.40 35.23
CA SER A 52 0.62 7.50 36.10
C SER A 52 1.20 7.43 37.52
N SER A 53 1.74 6.27 37.93
CA SER A 53 2.45 6.11 39.21
C SER A 53 3.87 6.69 39.21
N ALA A 54 4.40 7.12 38.06
CA ALA A 54 5.74 7.70 37.97
C ALA A 54 5.79 9.05 38.72
N SER A 55 6.71 9.15 39.68
CA SER A 55 6.90 10.34 40.51
C SER A 55 8.35 10.52 40.93
N GLY A 56 8.72 11.73 41.35
CA GLY A 56 10.08 12.09 41.75
C GLY A 56 11.04 12.22 40.57
N ALA A 57 12.33 12.15 40.88
CA ALA A 57 13.39 12.20 39.88
C ALA A 57 13.54 10.83 39.20
N ILE A 58 13.54 10.80 37.86
CA ILE A 58 13.72 9.56 37.11
C ILE A 58 14.90 9.65 36.12
N THR A 59 15.56 8.51 35.94
CA THR A 59 16.51 8.29 34.84
C THR A 59 15.90 7.26 33.91
N ILE A 60 15.71 7.62 32.65
CA ILE A 60 15.24 6.67 31.63
C ILE A 60 16.38 5.65 31.42
N PRO A 61 16.10 4.34 31.53
CA PRO A 61 17.14 3.34 31.37
C PRO A 61 17.69 3.34 29.94
N SER A 62 18.99 3.08 29.80
CA SER A 62 19.63 2.96 28.48
C SER A 62 19.14 1.74 27.69
N THR A 63 18.55 0.75 28.38
CA THR A 63 17.96 -0.45 27.78
C THR A 63 16.61 -0.81 28.42
N LEU A 64 15.66 -1.29 27.62
CA LEU A 64 14.39 -1.89 28.06
C LEU A 64 14.24 -3.26 27.41
N GLY A 65 13.97 -4.30 28.20
CA GLY A 65 13.89 -5.69 27.69
C GLY A 65 15.20 -6.20 27.07
N GLY A 66 16.34 -5.63 27.45
CA GLY A 66 17.66 -5.93 26.83
C GLY A 66 17.94 -5.16 25.53
N TYR A 67 17.00 -4.36 25.03
CA TYR A 67 17.16 -3.57 23.82
C TYR A 67 17.51 -2.11 24.14
N PRO A 68 18.40 -1.45 23.38
CA PRO A 68 18.74 -0.04 23.57
C PRO A 68 17.51 0.85 23.38
N VAL A 69 17.28 1.79 24.30
CA VAL A 69 16.23 2.80 24.20
C VAL A 69 16.69 3.91 23.26
N THR A 70 15.96 4.11 22.16
CA THR A 70 16.38 5.06 21.11
C THR A 70 15.38 6.17 20.82
N ALA A 71 14.14 6.03 21.29
CA ALA A 71 13.10 7.02 21.05
C ALA A 71 12.06 7.08 22.17
N ILE A 72 11.48 8.28 22.34
CA ILE A 72 10.34 8.56 23.21
C ILE A 72 9.20 9.07 22.31
N LYS A 73 8.08 8.35 22.29
CA LYS A 73 6.94 8.67 21.44
C LYS A 73 6.15 9.88 21.91
N SER A 74 5.31 10.39 21.01
CA SER A 74 4.39 11.46 21.32
C SER A 74 3.53 11.12 22.53
N TYR A 75 3.37 12.08 23.43
CA TYR A 75 2.61 11.97 24.67
C TYR A 75 3.07 10.89 25.67
N ALA A 76 4.21 10.22 25.48
CA ALA A 76 4.61 9.07 26.29
C ALA A 76 4.68 9.40 27.80
N PHE A 77 5.16 10.59 28.16
CA PHE A 77 5.22 11.09 29.54
C PHE A 77 4.22 12.22 29.81
N ALA A 78 3.26 12.49 28.91
CA ALA A 78 2.38 13.63 29.08
C ALA A 78 1.50 13.51 30.34
N ASN A 79 1.26 14.64 31.01
CA ASN A 79 0.48 14.76 32.24
C ASN A 79 1.09 13.99 33.43
N ARG A 80 2.43 13.90 33.54
CA ARG A 80 3.11 13.27 34.68
C ARG A 80 3.58 14.32 35.67
N SER A 81 2.63 14.98 36.32
CA SER A 81 2.86 16.05 37.30
C SER A 81 3.61 15.60 38.56
N GLY A 82 3.66 14.30 38.83
CA GLY A 82 4.46 13.73 39.93
C GLY A 82 5.97 13.73 39.67
N LEU A 83 6.42 13.83 38.41
CA LEU A 83 7.84 13.84 38.07
C LEU A 83 8.47 15.16 38.47
N THR A 84 9.65 15.12 39.09
CA THR A 84 10.40 16.32 39.48
C THR A 84 11.62 16.57 38.59
N SER A 85 12.25 15.52 38.05
CA SER A 85 13.27 15.64 37.02
C SER A 85 13.33 14.41 36.14
N VAL A 86 13.82 14.58 34.91
CA VAL A 86 14.03 13.49 33.94
C VAL A 86 15.43 13.58 33.37
N THR A 87 16.18 12.47 33.46
CA THR A 87 17.44 12.29 32.75
C THR A 87 17.26 11.33 31.57
N ILE A 88 17.52 11.81 30.36
CA ILE A 88 17.39 11.04 29.12
C ILE A 88 18.76 10.48 28.72
N PRO A 89 18.91 9.17 28.46
CA PRO A 89 20.21 8.56 28.18
C PRO A 89 20.68 8.83 26.74
N ASN A 90 22.01 8.81 26.52
CA ASN A 90 22.66 9.04 25.21
C ASN A 90 22.23 8.08 24.08
N GLY A 91 21.52 6.99 24.38
CA GLY A 91 20.93 6.11 23.37
C GLY A 91 19.74 6.75 22.65
N VAL A 92 19.05 7.70 23.30
CA VAL A 92 17.84 8.34 22.77
C VAL A 92 18.23 9.40 21.75
N THR A 93 17.79 9.21 20.51
CA THR A 93 18.04 10.14 19.39
C THR A 93 16.80 10.93 18.99
N SER A 94 15.62 10.54 19.48
CA SER A 94 14.33 11.13 19.11
C SER A 94 13.41 11.31 20.32
N ILE A 95 12.85 12.51 20.46
CA ILE A 95 11.80 12.84 21.44
C ILE A 95 10.66 13.45 20.63
N GLU A 96 9.57 12.72 20.43
CA GLU A 96 8.47 13.14 19.55
C GLU A 96 7.51 14.16 20.23
N ASP A 97 6.57 14.69 19.45
CA ASP A 97 5.64 15.76 19.84
C ASP A 97 4.98 15.55 21.20
N SER A 98 4.95 16.60 22.03
CA SER A 98 4.26 16.59 23.32
C SER A 98 4.71 15.50 24.30
N ALA A 99 5.88 14.87 24.10
CA ALA A 99 6.34 13.74 24.90
C ALA A 99 6.27 13.98 26.43
N PHE A 100 6.59 15.18 26.90
CA PHE A 100 6.59 15.59 28.30
C PHE A 100 5.61 16.74 28.60
N SER A 101 4.57 16.91 27.77
CA SER A 101 3.59 17.99 27.95
C SER A 101 2.84 17.87 29.29
N ARG A 102 2.63 18.99 29.99
CA ARG A 102 1.91 19.10 31.28
C ARG A 102 2.54 18.25 32.41
N CYS A 103 3.86 18.14 32.40
CA CYS A 103 4.62 17.58 33.50
C CYS A 103 4.96 18.67 34.52
N ASP A 104 3.93 19.22 35.16
CA ASP A 104 3.99 20.43 35.98
C ASP A 104 4.93 20.32 37.20
N GLY A 105 5.30 19.11 37.60
CA GLY A 105 6.26 18.86 38.67
C GLY A 105 7.72 19.08 38.26
N LEU A 106 8.03 19.04 36.96
CA LEU A 106 9.41 19.04 36.46
C LEU A 106 10.09 20.36 36.74
N THR A 107 11.20 20.31 37.46
CA THR A 107 12.07 21.46 37.73
C THR A 107 13.32 21.48 36.86
N ASN A 108 13.75 20.30 36.38
CA ASN A 108 14.91 20.14 35.49
C ASN A 108 14.74 18.95 34.53
N VAL A 109 15.26 19.09 33.31
CA VAL A 109 15.34 18.01 32.32
C VAL A 109 16.74 17.98 31.70
N THR A 110 17.37 16.80 31.70
CA THR A 110 18.69 16.60 31.09
C THR A 110 18.54 15.93 29.73
N ILE A 111 18.86 16.67 28.67
CA ILE A 111 18.79 16.21 27.27
C ILE A 111 20.19 15.80 26.80
N PRO A 112 20.38 14.60 26.23
CA PRO A 112 21.69 14.11 25.80
C PRO A 112 22.11 14.69 24.45
N ASN A 113 23.43 14.65 24.18
CA ASN A 113 24.03 15.10 22.91
C ASN A 113 23.62 14.25 21.68
N SER A 114 22.90 13.16 21.88
CA SER A 114 22.32 12.34 20.81
C SER A 114 21.04 12.91 20.22
N VAL A 115 20.39 13.86 20.93
CA VAL A 115 19.16 14.53 20.47
C VAL A 115 19.52 15.74 19.61
N THR A 116 18.93 15.82 18.42
CA THR A 116 19.24 16.89 17.44
C THR A 116 18.12 17.92 17.26
N GLY A 117 16.93 17.64 17.75
CA GLY A 117 15.78 18.54 17.70
C GLY A 117 14.89 18.35 18.93
N ILE A 118 14.22 19.43 19.33
CA ILE A 118 13.15 19.38 20.32
C ILE A 118 11.85 19.60 19.55
N GLU A 119 10.97 18.61 19.52
CA GLU A 119 9.79 18.64 18.68
C GLU A 119 8.65 19.48 19.29
N ASP A 120 7.54 19.60 18.55
CA ASP A 120 6.43 20.48 18.88
C ASP A 120 5.81 20.14 20.24
N SER A 121 5.59 21.18 21.06
CA SER A 121 4.96 21.09 22.38
C SER A 121 5.62 20.11 23.37
N THR A 122 6.87 19.69 23.14
CA THR A 122 7.56 18.63 23.91
C THR A 122 7.46 18.81 25.43
N PHE A 123 7.67 20.02 25.94
CA PHE A 123 7.58 20.39 27.36
C PHE A 123 6.49 21.44 27.63
N TYR A 124 5.45 21.50 26.78
CA TYR A 124 4.34 22.45 26.91
C TYR A 124 3.72 22.40 28.31
N ASN A 125 3.52 23.55 28.95
CA ASN A 125 2.97 23.70 30.30
C ASN A 125 3.74 22.98 31.42
N CYS A 126 5.05 22.73 31.31
CA CYS A 126 5.87 22.30 32.45
C CYS A 126 6.13 23.48 33.41
N THR A 127 5.13 23.85 34.20
CA THR A 127 5.08 25.14 34.94
C THR A 127 6.19 25.34 35.98
N LYS A 128 6.72 24.27 36.59
CA LYS A 128 7.82 24.37 37.57
C LYS A 128 9.23 24.34 36.97
N LEU A 129 9.36 24.20 35.66
CA LEU A 129 10.65 24.13 35.00
C LEU A 129 11.30 25.51 35.06
N THR A 130 12.42 25.66 35.76
CA THR A 130 12.99 26.99 36.06
C THR A 130 14.09 27.42 35.10
N SER A 131 14.85 26.46 34.57
CA SER A 131 15.92 26.72 33.61
C SER A 131 16.02 25.61 32.57
N MET A 132 16.53 25.95 31.38
CA MET A 132 16.80 24.98 30.32
C MET A 132 18.15 25.23 29.65
N THR A 133 18.97 24.18 29.60
CA THR A 133 20.22 24.17 28.83
C THR A 133 20.12 23.13 27.73
N PHE A 134 20.31 23.55 26.48
CA PHE A 134 20.24 22.66 25.32
C PHE A 134 21.64 22.17 24.95
N PRO A 135 21.80 20.88 24.60
CA PRO A 135 23.09 20.37 24.13
C PRO A 135 23.47 20.95 22.76
N ASN A 136 24.77 21.05 22.48
CA ASN A 136 25.32 21.55 21.20
C ASN A 136 24.93 20.71 19.96
N SER A 137 24.26 19.57 20.18
CA SER A 137 23.67 18.74 19.12
C SER A 137 22.32 19.26 18.63
N VAL A 138 21.61 20.07 19.42
CA VAL A 138 20.30 20.60 19.04
C VAL A 138 20.45 21.61 17.90
N ARG A 139 19.64 21.45 16.86
CA ARG A 139 19.59 22.31 15.67
C ARG A 139 18.31 23.13 15.59
N GLY A 140 17.23 22.63 16.18
CA GLY A 140 15.94 23.31 16.19
C GLY A 140 15.09 23.01 17.42
N ILE A 141 14.20 23.95 17.72
CA ILE A 141 13.20 23.87 18.78
C ILE A 141 11.83 24.08 18.15
N GLY A 142 10.89 23.16 18.37
CA GLY A 142 9.58 23.12 17.72
C GLY A 142 8.59 24.16 18.24
N ASN A 143 7.44 24.22 17.59
CA ASN A 143 6.34 25.12 17.94
C ASN A 143 5.86 24.83 19.36
N SER A 144 5.64 25.87 20.17
CA SER A 144 5.13 25.75 21.53
C SER A 144 5.92 24.81 22.46
N ALA A 145 7.16 24.44 22.13
CA ALA A 145 7.93 23.41 22.84
C ALA A 145 8.03 23.64 24.36
N PHE A 146 8.12 24.89 24.81
CA PHE A 146 8.13 25.33 26.21
C PHE A 146 7.05 26.38 26.49
N SER A 147 6.01 26.44 25.65
CA SER A 147 4.90 27.37 25.86
C SER A 147 4.19 27.06 27.18
N GLY A 148 3.95 28.09 28.00
CA GLY A 148 3.31 27.95 29.31
C GLY A 148 4.20 27.38 30.41
N CYS A 149 5.51 27.22 30.18
CA CYS A 149 6.48 26.98 31.27
C CYS A 149 6.66 28.26 32.09
N THR A 150 5.67 28.60 32.91
CA THR A 150 5.58 29.88 33.63
C THR A 150 6.73 30.10 34.62
N GLY A 151 7.33 29.04 35.16
CA GLY A 151 8.52 29.11 36.01
C GLY A 151 9.85 29.30 35.28
N LEU A 152 9.88 29.16 33.95
CA LEU A 152 11.13 29.14 33.18
C LEU A 152 11.69 30.55 33.09
N THR A 153 12.74 30.87 33.85
CA THR A 153 13.35 32.21 33.94
C THR A 153 14.64 32.34 33.14
N SER A 154 15.32 31.22 32.85
CA SER A 154 16.60 31.21 32.14
C SER A 154 16.66 30.12 31.07
N ILE A 155 17.20 30.47 29.89
CA ILE A 155 17.47 29.52 28.81
C ILE A 155 18.88 29.74 28.27
N THR A 156 19.57 28.65 27.93
CA THR A 156 20.88 28.66 27.27
C THR A 156 20.78 27.97 25.93
N ILE A 157 20.67 28.76 24.86
CA ILE A 157 20.56 28.29 23.47
C ILE A 157 21.97 28.21 22.85
N PRO A 158 22.44 27.03 22.39
CA PRO A 158 23.74 26.91 21.75
C PRO A 158 23.72 27.45 20.32
N ASP A 159 24.89 27.85 19.81
CA ASP A 159 25.09 28.39 18.46
C ASP A 159 24.70 27.41 17.34
N SER A 160 24.50 26.13 17.66
CA SER A 160 23.99 25.15 16.70
C SER A 160 22.51 25.33 16.37
N VAL A 161 21.76 26.07 17.18
CA VAL A 161 20.33 26.33 16.96
C VAL A 161 20.16 27.48 15.98
N SER A 162 19.55 27.16 14.84
CA SER A 162 19.17 28.14 13.80
C SER A 162 17.66 28.22 13.57
N SER A 163 16.88 27.27 14.10
CA SER A 163 15.42 27.24 13.93
C SER A 163 14.70 27.19 15.28
N ILE A 164 13.77 28.09 15.49
CA ILE A 164 12.85 28.08 16.64
C ILE A 164 11.44 28.24 16.11
N GLY A 165 10.52 27.37 16.53
CA GLY A 165 9.13 27.37 16.11
C GLY A 165 8.32 28.51 16.72
N HIS A 166 7.11 28.71 16.17
CA HIS A 166 6.17 29.69 16.68
C HIS A 166 5.83 29.40 18.14
N ASP A 167 5.83 30.43 18.97
CA ASP A 167 5.44 30.38 20.38
C ASP A 167 6.26 29.40 21.25
N ALA A 168 7.44 28.97 20.79
CA ALA A 168 8.27 27.99 21.50
C ALA A 168 8.51 28.31 22.98
N PHE A 169 8.59 29.60 23.34
CA PHE A 169 8.76 30.11 24.69
C PHE A 169 7.65 31.11 25.11
N SER A 170 6.46 31.06 24.48
CA SER A 170 5.35 31.94 24.88
C SER A 170 4.90 31.65 26.31
N ASN A 171 4.39 32.66 27.03
CA ASN A 171 3.92 32.49 28.42
C ASN A 171 4.97 31.91 29.38
N THR A 172 6.25 32.21 29.16
CA THR A 172 7.36 31.89 30.08
C THR A 172 7.75 33.13 30.90
N ALA A 173 8.27 32.93 32.11
CA ALA A 173 8.86 34.04 32.88
C ALA A 173 10.06 34.66 32.15
N TRP A 174 10.85 33.84 31.45
CA TRP A 174 12.01 34.24 30.66
C TRP A 174 11.63 35.28 29.61
N LEU A 175 10.60 35.00 28.80
CA LEU A 175 10.12 35.91 27.77
C LEU A 175 9.46 37.16 28.39
N SER A 176 8.69 36.98 29.47
CA SER A 176 8.01 38.09 30.16
C SER A 176 9.01 39.12 30.69
N ASN A 177 10.16 38.65 31.18
CA ASN A 177 11.25 39.47 31.70
C ASN A 177 12.12 40.14 30.62
N GLN A 178 11.92 39.81 29.33
CA GLN A 178 12.64 40.49 28.25
C GLN A 178 12.10 41.92 28.06
N PRO A 179 12.93 42.87 27.61
CA PRO A 179 12.46 44.20 27.23
C PRO A 179 11.50 44.13 26.03
N ASN A 180 10.70 45.18 25.85
CA ASN A 180 9.94 45.36 24.61
C ASN A 180 10.91 45.61 23.43
N GLY A 181 10.49 45.22 22.22
CA GLY A 181 11.33 45.22 21.02
C GLY A 181 11.68 43.79 20.57
N LEU A 182 12.65 43.67 19.66
CA LEU A 182 13.07 42.38 19.12
C LEU A 182 13.86 41.58 20.16
N VAL A 183 13.29 40.46 20.60
CA VAL A 183 13.90 39.51 21.52
C VAL A 183 14.69 38.45 20.75
N TYR A 184 15.89 38.13 21.23
CA TYR A 184 16.71 37.04 20.72
C TYR A 184 16.74 35.86 21.69
N ALA A 185 16.61 34.65 21.16
CA ALA A 185 16.87 33.41 21.88
C ALA A 185 18.18 32.81 21.35
N GLY A 186 19.28 33.01 22.07
CA GLY A 186 20.63 32.80 21.51
C GLY A 186 20.87 33.70 20.30
N LYS A 187 21.29 33.10 19.17
CA LYS A 187 21.50 33.80 17.89
C LYS A 187 20.29 33.78 16.96
N VAL A 188 19.11 33.43 17.46
CA VAL A 188 17.86 33.42 16.67
C VAL A 188 17.01 34.64 17.03
N ALA A 189 16.60 35.41 16.02
CA ALA A 189 15.61 36.48 16.20
C ALA A 189 14.26 35.83 16.50
N TYR A 190 13.81 35.88 17.76
CA TYR A 190 12.75 35.02 18.27
C TYR A 190 11.36 35.65 18.18
N VAL A 191 11.14 36.82 18.77
CA VAL A 191 9.83 37.49 18.76
C VAL A 191 9.98 38.99 18.99
N TYR A 192 9.15 39.79 18.34
CA TYR A 192 8.98 41.20 18.66
C TYR A 192 7.98 41.35 19.81
N LYS A 193 8.45 41.78 20.98
CA LYS A 193 7.64 41.95 22.19
C LYS A 193 7.08 43.36 22.31
N GLY A 194 5.77 43.48 22.49
CA GLY A 194 5.07 44.77 22.60
C GLY A 194 4.65 45.35 21.25
N ALA A 195 4.10 46.57 21.26
CA ALA A 195 3.66 47.24 20.04
C ALA A 195 4.86 47.76 19.23
N MET A 196 4.88 47.46 17.92
CA MET A 196 5.89 48.00 17.01
C MET A 196 5.52 49.45 16.60
N PRO A 197 6.45 50.43 16.70
CA PRO A 197 6.22 51.77 16.18
C PRO A 197 5.90 51.77 14.68
N SER A 198 5.12 52.75 14.22
CA SER A 198 4.88 52.94 12.79
C SER A 198 6.17 53.26 12.04
N SER A 199 6.25 52.88 10.76
CA SER A 199 7.43 53.11 9.90
C SER A 199 8.75 52.58 10.46
N THR A 200 8.72 51.44 11.13
CA THR A 200 9.93 50.82 11.69
C THR A 200 10.71 50.08 10.61
N ALA A 201 12.03 50.31 10.54
CA ALA A 201 12.98 49.50 9.79
C ALA A 201 13.84 48.69 10.77
N VAL A 202 13.92 47.37 10.58
CA VAL A 202 14.67 46.47 11.48
C VAL A 202 15.99 46.03 10.82
N GLN A 203 17.08 46.17 11.56
CA GLN A 203 18.39 45.62 11.22
C GLN A 203 18.68 44.45 12.16
N LEU A 204 18.76 43.22 11.63
CA LEU A 204 19.11 42.05 12.46
C LEU A 204 20.62 42.06 12.77
N LYS A 205 21.01 41.46 13.91
CA LYS A 205 22.42 41.36 14.30
C LYS A 205 23.21 40.54 13.29
N THR A 206 24.45 40.93 13.00
CA THR A 206 25.28 40.30 11.94
C THR A 206 25.59 38.82 12.16
N ASP A 207 25.46 38.32 13.40
CA ASP A 207 25.63 36.92 13.78
C ASP A 207 24.31 36.15 13.94
N THR A 208 23.18 36.74 13.51
CA THR A 208 21.86 36.08 13.56
C THR A 208 21.86 34.84 12.67
N LEU A 209 21.53 33.68 13.21
CA LEU A 209 21.53 32.40 12.48
C LEU A 209 20.15 32.04 11.92
N GLY A 210 19.08 32.61 12.46
CA GLY A 210 17.71 32.32 12.03
C GLY A 210 16.70 33.35 12.47
N ILE A 211 15.55 33.34 11.81
CA ILE A 211 14.35 34.09 12.20
C ILE A 211 13.30 33.05 12.62
N ALA A 212 12.86 33.12 13.87
CA ALA A 212 11.93 32.13 14.42
C ALA A 212 10.54 32.22 13.77
N GLY A 213 9.76 31.15 13.94
CA GLY A 213 8.35 31.15 13.58
C GLY A 213 7.60 32.25 14.33
N GLY A 214 6.80 33.04 13.62
CA GLY A 214 6.06 34.16 14.20
C GLY A 214 6.90 35.33 14.73
N ALA A 215 8.21 35.43 14.42
CA ALA A 215 9.08 36.43 15.02
C ALA A 215 8.61 37.89 14.88
N PHE A 216 7.98 38.22 13.75
CA PHE A 216 7.36 39.51 13.45
C PHE A 216 5.86 39.37 13.18
N TYR A 217 5.21 38.34 13.74
CA TYR A 217 3.77 38.13 13.54
C TYR A 217 2.98 39.38 13.94
N GLY A 218 2.14 39.89 13.03
CA GLY A 218 1.30 41.06 13.27
C GLY A 218 2.05 42.39 13.44
N CYS A 219 3.35 42.45 13.09
CA CYS A 219 4.14 43.68 13.16
C CYS A 219 3.76 44.67 12.05
N SER A 220 2.58 45.28 12.16
CA SER A 220 2.05 46.21 11.17
C SER A 220 2.87 47.50 11.04
N GLY A 221 3.69 47.86 12.03
CA GLY A 221 4.62 48.98 11.93
C GLY A 221 5.86 48.72 11.05
N LEU A 222 6.16 47.46 10.72
CA LEU A 222 7.35 47.05 9.99
C LEU A 222 7.27 47.45 8.52
N THR A 223 8.24 48.23 8.04
CA THR A 223 8.32 48.67 6.63
C THR A 223 9.43 47.99 5.85
N SER A 224 10.52 47.64 6.51
CA SER A 224 11.65 46.90 5.94
C SER A 224 12.41 46.12 7.02
N VAL A 225 13.05 45.02 6.61
CA VAL A 225 13.96 44.23 7.43
C VAL A 225 15.21 43.91 6.62
N THR A 226 16.38 44.11 7.23
CA THR A 226 17.66 43.71 6.65
C THR A 226 18.12 42.41 7.28
N ILE A 227 18.23 41.37 6.46
CA ILE A 227 18.57 40.01 6.87
C ILE A 227 20.05 39.75 6.52
N PRO A 228 20.93 39.49 7.50
CA PRO A 228 22.34 39.25 7.25
C PRO A 228 22.59 37.85 6.65
N ALA A 229 23.71 37.70 5.93
CA ALA A 229 24.09 36.46 5.25
C ALA A 229 24.42 35.29 6.20
N SER A 230 24.43 35.50 7.51
CA SER A 230 24.53 34.44 8.52
C SER A 230 23.20 33.68 8.72
N VAL A 231 22.07 34.26 8.31
CA VAL A 231 20.75 33.65 8.48
C VAL A 231 20.59 32.49 7.50
N THR A 232 20.24 31.31 8.02
CA THR A 232 20.07 30.08 7.22
C THR A 232 18.61 29.63 7.09
N SER A 233 17.72 30.13 7.95
CA SER A 233 16.29 29.79 7.94
C SER A 233 15.37 30.93 8.38
N ILE A 234 14.21 31.01 7.74
CA ILE A 234 13.08 31.85 8.13
C ILE A 234 11.91 30.94 8.53
N GLY A 235 11.46 31.04 9.77
CA GLY A 235 10.41 30.19 10.33
C GLY A 235 9.02 30.43 9.74
N GLY A 236 8.11 29.48 9.98
CA GLY A 236 6.71 29.61 9.55
C GLY A 236 6.04 30.82 10.17
N SER A 237 5.24 31.54 9.40
CA SER A 237 4.58 32.78 9.82
C SER A 237 5.49 33.90 10.32
N ALA A 238 6.81 33.86 10.06
CA ALA A 238 7.78 34.82 10.60
C ALA A 238 7.42 36.30 10.39
N PHE A 239 6.83 36.65 9.25
CA PHE A 239 6.38 38.01 8.90
C PHE A 239 4.87 38.08 8.64
N SER A 240 4.08 37.09 9.06
CA SER A 240 2.63 37.09 8.82
C SER A 240 1.99 38.38 9.33
N PHE A 241 1.05 38.94 8.55
CA PHE A 241 0.31 40.17 8.85
C PHE A 241 1.20 41.43 9.02
N CYS A 242 2.44 41.43 8.50
CA CYS A 242 3.25 42.64 8.38
C CYS A 242 2.75 43.54 7.23
N ASN A 243 1.57 44.13 7.40
CA ASN A 243 0.83 44.79 6.32
C ASN A 243 1.55 45.97 5.65
N ASN A 244 2.47 46.66 6.35
CA ASN A 244 3.24 47.77 5.80
C ASN A 244 4.64 47.37 5.28
N LEU A 245 4.99 46.08 5.32
CA LEU A 245 6.27 45.58 4.83
C LEU A 245 6.29 45.65 3.31
N THR A 246 7.08 46.55 2.74
CA THR A 246 7.05 46.84 1.29
C THR A 246 8.01 46.00 0.47
N SER A 247 9.16 45.66 1.07
CA SER A 247 10.21 44.86 0.47
C SER A 247 11.01 44.10 1.53
N VAL A 248 11.53 42.94 1.14
CA VAL A 248 12.43 42.11 1.95
C VAL A 248 13.50 41.55 1.02
N THR A 249 14.77 41.76 1.38
CA THR A 249 15.88 41.10 0.69
C THR A 249 16.29 39.87 1.49
N ILE A 250 16.09 38.70 0.91
CA ILE A 250 16.45 37.42 1.54
C ILE A 250 17.82 36.98 0.95
N PRO A 251 18.85 36.77 1.77
CA PRO A 251 20.16 36.35 1.28
C PRO A 251 20.17 34.89 0.81
N ASN A 252 21.08 34.54 -0.10
CA ASN A 252 21.29 33.16 -0.61
C ASN A 252 21.80 32.17 0.44
N SER A 253 22.08 32.62 1.67
CA SER A 253 22.35 31.73 2.81
C SER A 253 21.07 31.07 3.34
N VAL A 254 19.89 31.66 3.08
CA VAL A 254 18.60 31.13 3.54
C VAL A 254 18.21 29.91 2.72
N THR A 255 18.24 28.74 3.34
CA THR A 255 17.92 27.46 2.69
C THR A 255 16.47 27.03 2.88
N SER A 256 15.75 27.65 3.82
CA SER A 256 14.37 27.32 4.14
C SER A 256 13.56 28.57 4.49
N ILE A 257 12.35 28.66 3.92
CA ILE A 257 11.32 29.65 4.25
C ILE A 257 10.08 28.86 4.65
N GLY A 258 9.65 28.99 5.90
CA GLY A 258 8.54 28.24 6.46
C GLY A 258 7.19 28.63 5.86
N ASP A 259 6.21 27.74 6.08
CA ASP A 259 4.83 27.94 5.62
C ASP A 259 4.24 29.24 6.19
N GLY A 260 3.52 29.97 5.33
CA GLY A 260 2.93 31.25 5.69
C GLY A 260 3.91 32.36 6.07
N ALA A 261 5.22 32.24 5.82
CA ALA A 261 6.21 33.23 6.30
C ALA A 261 5.88 34.69 5.97
N PHE A 262 5.19 34.97 4.86
CA PHE A 262 4.73 36.31 4.46
C PHE A 262 3.21 36.37 4.28
N PHE A 263 2.46 35.53 5.01
CA PHE A 263 1.00 35.48 4.93
C PHE A 263 0.40 36.85 5.22
N TYR A 264 -0.50 37.33 4.35
CA TYR A 264 -1.18 38.61 4.47
C TYR A 264 -0.25 39.83 4.57
N CYS A 265 0.97 39.78 4.04
CA CYS A 265 1.82 40.98 3.88
C CYS A 265 1.29 41.87 2.75
N THR A 266 0.19 42.61 2.99
CA THR A 266 -0.53 43.34 1.94
C THR A 266 0.28 44.43 1.25
N GLY A 267 1.27 45.00 1.93
CA GLY A 267 2.16 46.05 1.39
C GLY A 267 3.32 45.51 0.56
N LEU A 268 3.58 44.20 0.56
CA LEU A 268 4.73 43.62 -0.13
C LEU A 268 4.50 43.71 -1.64
N THR A 269 5.37 44.43 -2.34
CA THR A 269 5.17 44.75 -3.77
C THR A 269 5.90 43.83 -4.73
N SER A 270 7.04 43.29 -4.31
CA SER A 270 7.87 42.37 -5.08
C SER A 270 8.58 41.39 -4.16
N MET A 271 8.95 40.23 -4.70
CA MET A 271 9.69 39.20 -3.97
C MET A 271 10.70 38.52 -4.89
N VAL A 272 11.94 38.36 -4.41
CA VAL A 272 12.98 37.57 -5.05
C VAL A 272 13.26 36.37 -4.17
N ILE A 273 12.92 35.18 -4.65
CA ILE A 273 13.21 33.94 -3.94
C ILE A 273 14.70 33.59 -4.12
N PRO A 274 15.45 33.31 -3.03
CA PRO A 274 16.88 32.98 -3.12
C PRO A 274 17.15 31.68 -3.88
N ASN A 275 18.30 31.58 -4.55
CA ASN A 275 18.72 30.40 -5.32
C ASN A 275 18.97 29.15 -4.45
N SER A 276 19.06 29.31 -3.13
CA SER A 276 19.20 28.25 -2.15
C SER A 276 17.87 27.58 -1.77
N VAL A 277 16.72 28.21 -2.09
CA VAL A 277 15.39 27.69 -1.76
C VAL A 277 14.96 26.66 -2.80
N THR A 278 14.53 25.48 -2.34
CA THR A 278 14.16 24.35 -3.21
C THR A 278 12.65 24.16 -3.38
N SER A 279 11.83 24.82 -2.55
CA SER A 279 10.37 24.78 -2.61
C SER A 279 9.77 26.07 -2.04
N ILE A 280 8.64 26.51 -2.60
CA ILE A 280 7.81 27.55 -1.99
C ILE A 280 6.75 26.84 -1.14
N GLY A 281 6.77 27.09 0.17
CA GLY A 281 5.89 26.45 1.14
C GLY A 281 4.40 26.74 0.94
N GLY A 282 3.58 26.03 1.71
CA GLY A 282 2.14 26.31 1.76
C GLY A 282 1.89 27.72 2.29
N THR A 283 0.87 28.40 1.74
CA THR A 283 0.40 29.74 2.18
C THR A 283 1.45 30.86 2.23
N THR A 284 2.69 30.66 1.78
CA THR A 284 3.85 31.56 2.02
C THR A 284 3.56 33.02 1.70
N PHE A 285 2.91 33.32 0.57
CA PHE A 285 2.53 34.67 0.13
C PHE A 285 1.01 34.85 0.05
N SER A 286 0.21 33.95 0.63
CA SER A 286 -1.25 34.05 0.57
C SER A 286 -1.72 35.38 1.16
N GLY A 287 -2.60 36.10 0.46
CA GLY A 287 -3.13 37.40 0.85
C GLY A 287 -2.17 38.59 0.62
N CYS A 288 -1.02 38.41 -0.03
CA CYS A 288 -0.13 39.51 -0.41
C CYS A 288 -0.71 40.34 -1.56
N LYS A 289 -1.76 41.13 -1.26
CA LYS A 289 -2.54 41.88 -2.27
C LYS A 289 -1.72 42.88 -3.09
N GLY A 290 -0.65 43.46 -2.51
CA GLY A 290 0.25 44.39 -3.19
C GLY A 290 1.28 43.72 -4.10
N LEU A 291 1.42 42.40 -4.07
CA LEU A 291 2.51 41.67 -4.72
C LEU A 291 2.29 41.65 -6.24
N LYS A 292 3.11 42.42 -6.98
CA LYS A 292 2.99 42.57 -8.44
C LYS A 292 3.87 41.61 -9.21
N SER A 293 5.01 41.22 -8.64
CA SER A 293 5.99 40.35 -9.30
C SER A 293 6.71 39.46 -8.30
N VAL A 294 7.03 38.24 -8.73
CA VAL A 294 7.79 37.26 -7.96
C VAL A 294 8.83 36.63 -8.87
N THR A 295 10.09 36.68 -8.48
CA THR A 295 11.17 35.98 -9.19
C THR A 295 11.39 34.63 -8.54
N ILE A 296 11.13 33.55 -9.29
CA ILE A 296 11.32 32.17 -8.84
C ILE A 296 12.58 31.59 -9.51
N PRO A 297 13.59 31.15 -8.75
CA PRO A 297 14.82 30.59 -9.31
C PRO A 297 14.64 29.12 -9.73
N ASN A 298 15.56 28.65 -10.59
CA ASN A 298 15.58 27.26 -11.08
C ASN A 298 15.90 26.20 -9.99
N SER A 299 16.21 26.63 -8.77
CA SER A 299 16.33 25.72 -7.62
C SER A 299 14.98 25.24 -7.11
N VAL A 300 13.90 25.98 -7.38
CA VAL A 300 12.55 25.66 -6.89
C VAL A 300 11.95 24.52 -7.71
N THR A 301 11.53 23.47 -7.02
CA THR A 301 10.99 22.23 -7.63
C THR A 301 9.49 22.06 -7.43
N SER A 302 8.87 22.82 -6.52
CA SER A 302 7.44 22.77 -6.21
C SER A 302 6.90 24.11 -5.70
N ILE A 303 5.62 24.36 -6.00
CA ILE A 303 4.83 25.47 -5.45
C ILE A 303 3.74 24.87 -4.55
N GLY A 304 3.77 25.20 -3.26
CA GLY A 304 2.86 24.65 -2.25
C GLY A 304 1.39 25.04 -2.42
N ALA A 305 0.52 24.40 -1.65
CA ALA A 305 -0.90 24.75 -1.62
C ALA A 305 -1.10 26.18 -1.10
N TYR A 306 -2.02 26.93 -1.69
CA TYR A 306 -2.31 28.33 -1.34
C TYR A 306 -1.14 29.31 -1.43
N ALA A 307 0.02 28.95 -2.02
CA ALA A 307 1.26 29.73 -1.90
C ALA A 307 1.11 31.21 -2.27
N PHE A 308 0.31 31.54 -3.28
CA PHE A 308 -0.01 32.87 -3.76
C PHE A 308 -1.52 33.16 -3.74
N SER A 309 -2.33 32.40 -3.00
CA SER A 309 -3.77 32.59 -2.95
C SER A 309 -4.13 34.04 -2.54
N GLY A 310 -5.02 34.71 -3.26
CA GLY A 310 -5.44 36.08 -2.97
C GLY A 310 -4.38 37.15 -3.27
N CYS A 311 -3.32 36.85 -4.02
CA CYS A 311 -2.36 37.85 -4.52
C CYS A 311 -3.00 38.66 -5.68
N THR A 312 -3.94 39.53 -5.35
CA THR A 312 -4.75 40.28 -6.33
C THR A 312 -3.94 41.23 -7.21
N GLY A 313 -2.77 41.69 -6.75
CA GLY A 313 -1.86 42.55 -7.50
C GLY A 313 -0.98 41.81 -8.51
N LEU A 314 -0.92 40.47 -8.45
CA LEU A 314 -0.05 39.66 -9.29
C LEU A 314 -0.63 39.59 -10.70
N THR A 315 0.03 40.22 -11.67
CA THR A 315 -0.48 40.33 -13.05
C THR A 315 0.06 39.26 -14.00
N GLY A 316 1.23 38.72 -13.66
CA GLY A 316 1.92 37.66 -14.37
C GLY A 316 2.95 36.99 -13.46
N ILE A 317 3.27 35.73 -13.77
CA ILE A 317 4.31 34.98 -13.05
C ILE A 317 5.00 34.02 -14.01
N THR A 318 6.34 33.94 -13.92
CA THR A 318 7.13 32.95 -14.66
C THR A 318 7.40 31.76 -13.75
N ILE A 319 6.93 30.58 -14.13
CA ILE A 319 7.22 29.33 -13.42
C ILE A 319 8.41 28.64 -14.12
N PRO A 320 9.54 28.39 -13.44
CA PRO A 320 10.70 27.79 -14.07
C PRO A 320 10.49 26.30 -14.41
N ASN A 321 11.22 25.81 -15.41
CA ASN A 321 11.20 24.40 -15.86
C ASN A 321 11.75 23.40 -14.80
N SER A 322 12.19 23.87 -13.64
CA SER A 322 12.52 23.02 -12.49
C SER A 322 11.27 22.61 -11.70
N VAL A 323 10.15 23.34 -11.82
CA VAL A 323 8.91 23.07 -11.07
C VAL A 323 8.20 21.85 -11.66
N THR A 324 7.92 20.87 -10.82
CA THR A 324 7.29 19.60 -11.22
C THR A 324 5.82 19.49 -10.80
N SER A 325 5.38 20.32 -9.85
CA SER A 325 4.01 20.33 -9.32
C SER A 325 3.58 21.73 -8.87
N ILE A 326 2.28 22.01 -9.08
CA ILE A 326 1.59 23.21 -8.59
C ILE A 326 0.50 22.75 -7.62
N GLY A 327 0.58 23.20 -6.36
CA GLY A 327 -0.33 22.81 -5.29
C GLY A 327 -1.77 23.29 -5.47
N GLY A 328 -2.69 22.69 -4.71
CA GLY A 328 -4.09 23.11 -4.69
C GLY A 328 -4.24 24.56 -4.22
N MET A 329 -5.13 25.31 -4.86
CA MET A 329 -5.39 26.73 -4.55
C MET A 329 -4.16 27.65 -4.63
N ALA A 330 -3.05 27.22 -5.25
CA ALA A 330 -1.77 27.95 -5.26
C ALA A 330 -1.89 29.41 -5.73
N PHE A 331 -2.74 29.69 -6.71
CA PHE A 331 -3.04 31.01 -7.28
C PHE A 331 -4.54 31.34 -7.21
N GLN A 332 -5.29 30.72 -6.29
CA GLN A 332 -6.72 30.98 -6.14
C GLN A 332 -6.95 32.47 -5.86
N ASN A 333 -7.95 33.10 -6.48
CA ASN A 333 -8.28 34.52 -6.31
C ASN A 333 -7.14 35.51 -6.65
N CYS A 334 -6.19 35.12 -7.49
CA CYS A 334 -5.22 36.04 -8.10
C CYS A 334 -5.91 36.89 -9.19
N SER A 335 -6.73 37.85 -8.76
CA SER A 335 -7.66 38.58 -9.65
C SER A 335 -6.99 39.47 -10.70
N GLY A 336 -5.69 39.75 -10.57
CA GLY A 336 -4.90 40.48 -11.56
C GLY A 336 -4.23 39.59 -12.62
N LEU A 337 -4.18 38.27 -12.41
CA LEU A 337 -3.38 37.37 -13.23
C LEU A 337 -4.01 37.21 -14.61
N THR A 338 -3.30 37.65 -15.65
CA THR A 338 -3.83 37.73 -17.02
C THR A 338 -3.51 36.51 -17.88
N ASN A 339 -2.34 35.91 -17.65
CA ASN A 339 -1.82 34.80 -18.41
C ASN A 339 -0.97 33.87 -17.53
N ILE A 340 -0.92 32.59 -17.91
CA ILE A 340 -0.02 31.62 -17.29
C ILE A 340 0.53 30.64 -18.33
N VAL A 341 1.84 30.38 -18.25
CA VAL A 341 2.51 29.34 -19.02
C VAL A 341 2.96 28.25 -18.05
N ILE A 342 2.41 27.05 -18.19
CA ILE A 342 2.80 25.89 -17.39
C ILE A 342 4.03 25.24 -18.05
N PRO A 343 5.14 25.03 -17.31
CA PRO A 343 6.36 24.47 -17.89
C PRO A 343 6.25 22.96 -18.15
N ASN A 344 7.02 22.46 -19.13
CA ASN A 344 7.03 21.05 -19.58
C ASN A 344 7.46 20.03 -18.50
N SER A 345 7.96 20.50 -17.37
CA SER A 345 8.31 19.68 -16.20
C SER A 345 7.11 19.39 -15.30
N VAL A 346 6.02 20.18 -15.40
CA VAL A 346 4.83 20.02 -14.56
C VAL A 346 4.03 18.82 -15.06
N THR A 347 3.73 17.92 -14.12
CA THR A 347 2.92 16.71 -14.40
C THR A 347 1.49 16.81 -13.86
N GLY A 348 1.27 17.70 -12.90
CA GLY A 348 -0.01 17.89 -12.25
C GLY A 348 -0.28 19.32 -11.79
N ILE A 349 -1.54 19.74 -11.89
CA ILE A 349 -2.07 21.02 -11.42
C ILE A 349 -3.10 20.72 -10.33
N GLY A 350 -2.91 21.25 -9.12
CA GLY A 350 -3.79 20.99 -7.98
C GLY A 350 -5.22 21.52 -8.16
N GLY A 351 -6.15 20.98 -7.35
CA GLY A 351 -7.54 21.45 -7.34
C GLY A 351 -7.63 22.93 -6.99
N SER A 352 -8.52 23.65 -7.68
CA SER A 352 -8.72 25.10 -7.52
C SER A 352 -7.45 25.96 -7.69
N ALA A 353 -6.37 25.45 -8.31
CA ALA A 353 -5.09 26.14 -8.39
C ALA A 353 -5.18 27.58 -8.93
N PHE A 354 -6.05 27.86 -9.89
CA PHE A 354 -6.31 29.18 -10.47
C PHE A 354 -7.79 29.58 -10.35
N GLU A 355 -8.54 28.98 -9.41
CA GLU A 355 -9.95 29.30 -9.21
C GLU A 355 -10.12 30.78 -8.85
N GLY A 356 -11.10 31.46 -9.46
CA GLY A 356 -11.39 32.86 -9.15
C GLY A 356 -10.35 33.85 -9.68
N CYS A 357 -9.67 33.54 -10.79
CA CYS A 357 -8.83 34.49 -11.53
C CYS A 357 -9.62 35.08 -12.73
N PRO A 358 -10.55 36.04 -12.52
CA PRO A 358 -11.53 36.46 -13.52
C PRO A 358 -10.94 37.06 -14.80
N VAL A 359 -9.70 37.55 -14.78
CA VAL A 359 -9.01 38.15 -15.94
C VAL A 359 -7.98 37.22 -16.59
N LEU A 360 -7.83 35.98 -16.09
CA LEU A 360 -6.92 34.99 -16.66
C LEU A 360 -7.49 34.47 -17.97
N ALA A 361 -7.08 35.07 -19.09
CA ALA A 361 -7.63 34.80 -20.42
C ALA A 361 -6.77 33.82 -21.23
N SER A 362 -5.49 33.67 -20.91
CA SER A 362 -4.56 32.79 -21.62
C SER A 362 -3.90 31.77 -20.68
N VAL A 363 -4.03 30.50 -21.02
CA VAL A 363 -3.45 29.37 -20.27
C VAL A 363 -2.77 28.43 -21.26
N VAL A 364 -1.46 28.23 -21.10
CA VAL A 364 -0.68 27.27 -21.91
C VAL A 364 -0.38 26.03 -21.06
N ILE A 365 -0.93 24.88 -21.48
CA ILE A 365 -0.76 23.59 -20.81
C ILE A 365 0.07 22.65 -21.69
N PRO A 366 1.21 22.13 -21.21
CA PRO A 366 2.05 21.20 -21.97
C PRO A 366 1.56 19.75 -21.86
N ASP A 367 2.00 18.90 -22.80
CA ASP A 367 1.68 17.47 -22.85
C ASP A 367 2.19 16.66 -21.63
N SER A 368 3.10 17.23 -20.84
CA SER A 368 3.55 16.62 -19.59
C SER A 368 2.44 16.56 -18.53
N VAL A 369 1.45 17.46 -18.61
CA VAL A 369 0.34 17.54 -17.67
C VAL A 369 -0.67 16.43 -17.94
N LYS A 370 -0.83 15.54 -16.96
CA LYS A 370 -1.75 14.39 -17.04
C LYS A 370 -2.82 14.43 -15.95
N ASN A 371 -2.61 15.25 -14.93
CA ASN A 371 -3.51 15.42 -13.80
C ASN A 371 -3.86 16.90 -13.63
N ILE A 372 -5.15 17.21 -13.67
CA ILE A 372 -5.68 18.54 -13.33
C ILE A 372 -6.74 18.31 -12.28
N GLY A 373 -6.59 18.95 -11.12
CA GLY A 373 -7.52 18.81 -10.00
C GLY A 373 -8.85 19.53 -10.24
N THR A 374 -9.84 19.16 -9.43
CA THR A 374 -11.19 19.72 -9.45
C THR A 374 -11.17 21.24 -9.41
N LYS A 375 -11.92 21.89 -10.30
CA LYS A 375 -12.07 23.36 -10.39
C LYS A 375 -10.78 24.15 -10.61
N ALA A 376 -9.69 23.54 -11.09
CA ALA A 376 -8.39 24.22 -11.25
C ALA A 376 -8.45 25.58 -11.98
N PHE A 377 -9.36 25.74 -12.95
CA PHE A 377 -9.56 26.99 -13.71
C PHE A 377 -10.99 27.55 -13.58
N TYR A 378 -11.73 27.20 -12.53
CA TYR A 378 -13.11 27.67 -12.34
C TYR A 378 -13.15 29.19 -12.10
N GLY A 379 -14.09 29.90 -12.73
CA GLY A 379 -14.19 31.36 -12.61
C GLY A 379 -13.04 32.14 -13.30
N THR A 380 -12.35 31.52 -14.25
CA THR A 380 -11.34 32.19 -15.10
C THR A 380 -11.96 32.70 -16.40
N ALA A 381 -11.44 33.80 -16.97
CA ALA A 381 -11.83 34.23 -18.31
C ALA A 381 -11.57 33.15 -19.37
N TRP A 382 -10.45 32.42 -19.24
CA TRP A 382 -10.08 31.32 -20.13
C TRP A 382 -11.16 30.25 -20.21
N LEU A 383 -11.69 29.80 -19.07
CA LEU A 383 -12.75 28.79 -19.03
C LEU A 383 -14.11 29.37 -19.45
N ASN A 384 -14.44 30.58 -19.02
CA ASN A 384 -15.71 31.22 -19.34
C ASN A 384 -15.88 31.44 -20.86
N ASN A 385 -14.78 31.70 -21.56
CA ASN A 385 -14.74 31.89 -23.01
C ASN A 385 -14.76 30.57 -23.81
N GLN A 386 -14.73 29.41 -23.15
CA GLN A 386 -14.86 28.13 -23.84
C GLN A 386 -16.33 27.89 -24.25
N PRO A 387 -16.59 27.20 -25.37
CA PRO A 387 -17.94 26.78 -25.72
C PRO A 387 -18.50 25.79 -24.69
N ASP A 388 -19.83 25.67 -24.66
CA ASP A 388 -20.48 24.58 -23.92
C ASP A 388 -20.12 23.21 -24.53
N GLY A 389 -20.12 22.18 -23.71
CA GLY A 389 -19.62 20.84 -24.03
C GLY A 389 -18.32 20.50 -23.30
N LEU A 390 -17.64 19.44 -23.75
CA LEU A 390 -16.40 18.98 -23.13
C LEU A 390 -15.24 19.93 -23.48
N VAL A 391 -14.71 20.58 -22.45
CA VAL A 391 -13.53 21.46 -22.53
C VAL A 391 -12.27 20.64 -22.26
N TYR A 392 -11.24 20.87 -23.09
CA TYR A 392 -9.89 20.33 -22.89
C TYR A 392 -8.93 21.40 -22.37
N ALA A 393 -8.09 21.04 -21.41
CA ALA A 393 -6.97 21.85 -20.95
C ALA A 393 -5.67 21.15 -21.38
N GLY A 394 -5.08 21.59 -22.49
CA GLY A 394 -4.07 20.79 -23.20
C GLY A 394 -4.67 19.46 -23.65
N LYS A 395 -4.01 18.34 -23.37
CA LYS A 395 -4.49 16.97 -23.67
C LYS A 395 -5.26 16.32 -22.53
N VAL A 396 -5.79 17.09 -21.59
CA VAL A 396 -6.59 16.60 -20.46
C VAL A 396 -8.05 16.98 -20.66
N ALA A 397 -8.96 15.99 -20.60
CA ALA A 397 -10.40 16.22 -20.58
C ALA A 397 -10.76 16.91 -19.25
N TYR A 398 -11.02 18.21 -19.28
CA TYR A 398 -11.01 19.05 -18.08
C TYR A 398 -12.37 19.18 -17.42
N VAL A 399 -13.38 19.66 -18.14
CA VAL A 399 -14.74 19.85 -17.59
C VAL A 399 -15.78 19.86 -18.69
N TYR A 400 -16.95 19.28 -18.42
CA TYR A 400 -18.14 19.49 -19.24
C TYR A 400 -18.82 20.80 -18.83
N LYS A 401 -18.80 21.80 -19.72
CA LYS A 401 -19.39 23.12 -19.51
C LYS A 401 -20.82 23.15 -20.04
N GLY A 402 -21.75 23.74 -19.26
CA GLY A 402 -23.17 23.81 -19.61
C GLY A 402 -23.96 22.56 -19.22
N ALA A 403 -25.23 22.50 -19.62
CA ALA A 403 -26.10 21.36 -19.32
C ALA A 403 -25.85 20.22 -20.32
N MET A 404 -25.54 19.02 -19.82
CA MET A 404 -25.39 17.84 -20.68
C MET A 404 -26.75 17.33 -21.17
N PRO A 405 -26.95 17.13 -22.49
CA PRO A 405 -28.17 16.50 -23.01
C PRO A 405 -28.38 15.10 -22.44
N SER A 406 -29.64 14.67 -22.33
CA SER A 406 -29.96 13.30 -21.95
C SER A 406 -29.43 12.30 -22.99
N ASN A 407 -29.12 11.07 -22.55
CA ASN A 407 -28.63 10.00 -23.41
C ASN A 407 -27.35 10.31 -24.19
N THR A 408 -26.46 11.11 -23.60
CA THR A 408 -25.19 11.48 -24.23
C THR A 408 -24.14 10.38 -24.06
N SER A 409 -23.51 9.99 -25.17
CA SER A 409 -22.29 9.17 -25.17
C SER A 409 -21.09 10.01 -25.60
N VAL A 410 -20.01 10.01 -24.82
CA VAL A 410 -18.81 10.80 -25.07
C VAL A 410 -17.67 9.92 -25.59
N GLN A 411 -17.06 10.35 -26.69
CA GLN A 411 -15.81 9.78 -27.21
C GLN A 411 -14.68 10.77 -26.91
N LEU A 412 -13.72 10.39 -26.05
CA LEU A 412 -12.56 11.24 -25.79
C LEU A 412 -11.60 11.23 -26.99
N GLN A 413 -10.85 12.32 -27.17
CA GLN A 413 -9.84 12.42 -28.23
C GLN A 413 -8.76 11.35 -28.06
N THR A 414 -8.26 10.77 -29.15
CA THR A 414 -7.35 9.61 -29.11
C THR A 414 -6.01 9.87 -28.43
N ASP A 415 -5.60 11.13 -28.31
CA ASP A 415 -4.39 11.58 -27.63
C ASP A 415 -4.65 12.16 -26.22
N THR A 416 -5.87 11.98 -25.67
CA THR A 416 -6.20 12.39 -24.29
C THR A 416 -5.30 11.67 -23.30
N LEU A 417 -4.59 12.40 -22.44
CA LEU A 417 -3.62 11.84 -21.49
C LEU A 417 -4.19 11.62 -20.08
N GLY A 418 -5.28 12.33 -19.75
CA GLY A 418 -5.93 12.28 -18.45
C GLY A 418 -7.36 12.80 -18.47
N ILE A 419 -8.13 12.41 -17.46
CA ILE A 419 -9.45 12.98 -17.16
C ILE A 419 -9.32 13.74 -15.84
N ALA A 420 -9.63 15.03 -15.85
CA ALA A 420 -9.45 15.90 -14.69
C ALA A 420 -10.42 15.56 -13.56
N GLY A 421 -10.08 16.04 -12.36
CA GLY A 421 -10.98 15.97 -11.22
C GLY A 421 -12.28 16.72 -11.50
N GLY A 422 -13.42 16.08 -11.23
CA GLY A 422 -14.74 16.63 -11.48
C GLY A 422 -15.13 16.83 -12.94
N ALA A 423 -14.39 16.29 -13.93
CA ALA A 423 -14.60 16.59 -15.35
C ALA A 423 -16.03 16.37 -15.85
N PHE A 424 -16.70 15.34 -15.37
CA PHE A 424 -18.09 14.99 -15.66
C PHE A 424 -18.93 14.96 -14.37
N SER A 425 -18.51 15.63 -13.30
CA SER A 425 -19.28 15.59 -12.05
C SER A 425 -20.70 16.14 -12.24
N GLY A 426 -21.69 15.39 -11.78
CA GLY A 426 -23.11 15.72 -11.91
C GLY A 426 -23.70 15.55 -13.32
N CYS A 427 -22.96 14.98 -14.28
CA CYS A 427 -23.44 14.78 -15.65
C CYS A 427 -24.45 13.63 -15.73
N ALA A 428 -25.68 13.85 -15.26
CA ALA A 428 -26.76 12.85 -15.25
C ALA A 428 -27.16 12.36 -16.65
N GLY A 429 -26.94 13.18 -17.69
CA GLY A 429 -27.20 12.83 -19.08
C GLY A 429 -26.17 11.87 -19.71
N LEU A 430 -25.01 11.65 -19.06
CA LEU A 430 -23.94 10.80 -19.57
C LEU A 430 -24.32 9.32 -19.43
N THR A 431 -24.58 8.64 -20.54
CA THR A 431 -24.94 7.21 -20.53
C THR A 431 -23.79 6.28 -20.89
N GLY A 432 -22.77 6.79 -21.58
CA GLY A 432 -21.55 6.05 -21.94
C GLY A 432 -20.35 6.96 -22.19
N ILE A 433 -19.15 6.41 -21.96
CA ILE A 433 -17.89 7.08 -22.28
C ILE A 433 -16.86 6.09 -22.81
N THR A 434 -16.16 6.47 -23.87
CA THR A 434 -15.01 5.73 -24.40
C THR A 434 -13.71 6.43 -24.00
N ILE A 435 -12.90 5.73 -23.21
CA ILE A 435 -11.62 6.19 -22.69
C ILE A 435 -10.50 5.55 -23.53
N PRO A 436 -9.66 6.34 -24.25
CA PRO A 436 -8.59 5.80 -25.08
C PRO A 436 -7.41 5.29 -24.24
N ASN A 437 -6.61 4.40 -24.83
CA ASN A 437 -5.43 3.79 -24.18
C ASN A 437 -4.27 4.79 -23.93
N SER A 438 -4.40 6.06 -24.33
CA SER A 438 -3.48 7.13 -23.98
C SER A 438 -3.74 7.69 -22.57
N VAL A 439 -4.94 7.49 -22.01
CA VAL A 439 -5.30 7.97 -20.68
C VAL A 439 -4.58 7.17 -19.62
N THR A 440 -3.88 7.87 -18.73
CA THR A 440 -3.11 7.25 -17.63
C THR A 440 -3.69 7.59 -16.25
N ASN A 441 -4.52 8.63 -16.15
CA ASN A 441 -5.05 9.15 -14.90
C ASN A 441 -6.54 9.52 -15.03
N ILE A 442 -7.35 9.09 -14.07
CA ILE A 442 -8.72 9.57 -13.84
C ILE A 442 -8.70 10.33 -12.51
N GLY A 443 -9.05 11.61 -12.51
CA GLY A 443 -8.99 12.47 -11.33
C GLY A 443 -10.12 12.27 -10.31
N ASP A 444 -9.99 12.94 -9.17
CA ASP A 444 -10.96 12.87 -8.06
C ASP A 444 -12.34 13.33 -8.52
N SER A 445 -13.39 12.59 -8.14
CA SER A 445 -14.78 12.91 -8.50
C SER A 445 -15.04 13.05 -10.02
N ALA A 446 -14.16 12.55 -10.89
CA ALA A 446 -14.23 12.74 -12.34
C ALA A 446 -15.61 12.44 -12.96
N PHE A 447 -16.30 11.42 -12.47
CA PHE A 447 -17.64 11.00 -12.88
C PHE A 447 -18.64 11.03 -11.72
N SER A 448 -18.32 11.70 -10.61
CA SER A 448 -19.18 11.65 -9.42
C SER A 448 -20.58 12.20 -9.73
N GLY A 449 -21.62 11.42 -9.43
CA GLY A 449 -23.01 11.78 -9.69
C GLY A 449 -23.46 11.61 -11.15
N CYS A 450 -22.70 10.89 -11.99
CA CYS A 450 -23.16 10.51 -13.33
C CYS A 450 -24.23 9.41 -13.24
N THR A 451 -25.45 9.76 -12.84
CA THR A 451 -26.53 8.80 -12.58
C THR A 451 -27.00 8.05 -13.83
N GLY A 452 -26.83 8.62 -15.02
CA GLY A 452 -27.14 7.95 -16.30
C GLY A 452 -26.08 6.94 -16.77
N LEU A 453 -24.87 6.94 -16.18
CA LEU A 453 -23.75 6.14 -16.68
C LEU A 453 -23.97 4.67 -16.34
N THR A 454 -24.21 3.84 -17.37
CA THR A 454 -24.59 2.43 -17.17
C THR A 454 -23.41 1.46 -17.15
N GLY A 455 -22.31 1.84 -17.80
CA GLY A 455 -21.09 1.05 -17.91
C GLY A 455 -19.89 1.91 -18.33
N VAL A 456 -18.70 1.51 -17.89
CA VAL A 456 -17.42 2.14 -18.26
C VAL A 456 -16.34 1.07 -18.36
N THR A 457 -15.54 1.13 -19.41
CA THR A 457 -14.33 0.30 -19.56
C THR A 457 -13.11 1.17 -19.26
N ILE A 458 -12.38 0.82 -18.20
CA ILE A 458 -11.15 1.52 -17.82
C ILE A 458 -9.97 0.82 -18.51
N PRO A 459 -9.27 1.48 -19.45
CA PRO A 459 -8.18 0.83 -20.18
C PRO A 459 -7.00 0.51 -19.26
N ASN A 460 -6.23 -0.53 -19.61
CA ASN A 460 -5.06 -0.96 -18.82
C ASN A 460 -3.95 0.10 -18.73
N SER A 461 -3.99 1.15 -19.57
CA SER A 461 -3.10 2.31 -19.48
C SER A 461 -3.36 3.17 -18.24
N VAL A 462 -4.56 3.10 -17.65
CA VAL A 462 -4.91 3.85 -16.45
C VAL A 462 -4.21 3.20 -15.26
N THR A 463 -3.31 3.98 -14.65
CA THR A 463 -2.54 3.60 -13.46
C THR A 463 -3.03 4.29 -12.19
N ASN A 464 -3.91 5.29 -12.31
CA ASN A 464 -4.48 6.01 -11.17
C ASN A 464 -5.98 6.32 -11.38
N ILE A 465 -6.78 6.08 -10.34
CA ILE A 465 -8.19 6.47 -10.25
C ILE A 465 -8.33 7.25 -8.93
N GLY A 466 -8.71 8.52 -9.05
CA GLY A 466 -8.85 9.44 -7.93
C GLY A 466 -10.00 9.10 -7.00
N ASP A 467 -10.00 9.74 -5.83
CA ASP A 467 -11.00 9.51 -4.81
C ASP A 467 -12.38 9.94 -5.31
N SER A 468 -13.41 9.17 -4.95
CA SER A 468 -14.79 9.41 -5.37
C SER A 468 -15.02 9.46 -6.90
N ALA A 469 -14.08 8.98 -7.72
CA ALA A 469 -14.13 9.15 -9.18
C ALA A 469 -15.45 8.70 -9.83
N PHE A 470 -16.10 7.65 -9.33
CA PHE A 470 -17.41 7.16 -9.79
C PHE A 470 -18.46 7.19 -8.67
N SER A 471 -18.26 8.02 -7.64
CA SER A 471 -19.18 8.10 -6.50
C SER A 471 -20.55 8.60 -6.93
N GLY A 472 -21.62 7.90 -6.59
CA GLY A 472 -23.00 8.26 -6.92
C GLY A 472 -23.41 7.95 -8.36
N CYS A 473 -22.63 7.16 -9.11
CA CYS A 473 -23.04 6.65 -10.42
C CYS A 473 -24.12 5.56 -10.26
N THR A 474 -25.34 5.97 -9.90
CA THR A 474 -26.43 5.05 -9.54
C THR A 474 -26.91 4.16 -10.68
N GLY A 475 -26.69 4.55 -11.94
CA GLY A 475 -26.97 3.72 -13.12
C GLY A 475 -25.92 2.65 -13.42
N LEU A 476 -24.74 2.72 -12.79
CA LEU A 476 -23.61 1.86 -13.12
C LEU A 476 -23.88 0.42 -12.70
N THR A 477 -23.99 -0.48 -13.67
CA THR A 477 -24.36 -1.89 -13.42
C THR A 477 -23.15 -2.82 -13.26
N GLY A 478 -22.02 -2.44 -13.86
CA GLY A 478 -20.76 -3.18 -13.82
C GLY A 478 -19.58 -2.29 -14.19
N VAL A 479 -18.41 -2.60 -13.62
CA VAL A 479 -17.15 -1.93 -13.92
C VAL A 479 -16.01 -2.94 -14.02
N ALA A 480 -15.20 -2.84 -15.07
CA ALA A 480 -13.94 -3.55 -15.20
C ALA A 480 -12.80 -2.60 -14.80
N ILE A 481 -12.17 -2.87 -13.66
CA ILE A 481 -11.03 -2.10 -13.17
C ILE A 481 -9.76 -2.58 -13.91
N SER A 482 -8.92 -1.63 -14.33
CA SER A 482 -7.65 -1.88 -15.02
C SER A 482 -6.70 -2.79 -14.21
N ASN A 483 -6.04 -3.74 -14.89
CA ASN A 483 -5.03 -4.63 -14.27
C ASN A 483 -3.73 -3.91 -13.87
N SER A 484 -3.60 -2.61 -14.17
CA SER A 484 -2.44 -1.79 -13.79
C SER A 484 -2.66 -1.02 -12.48
N ILE A 485 -3.86 -1.08 -11.91
CA ILE A 485 -4.19 -0.41 -10.65
C ILE A 485 -3.68 -1.24 -9.47
N THR A 486 -2.88 -0.62 -8.59
CA THR A 486 -2.34 -1.25 -7.38
C THR A 486 -3.19 -0.97 -6.13
N GLY A 487 -4.08 0.01 -6.14
CA GLY A 487 -4.96 0.33 -5.03
C GLY A 487 -6.24 0.98 -5.51
N ILE A 488 -7.37 0.65 -4.87
CA ILE A 488 -8.64 1.35 -5.10
C ILE A 488 -8.71 2.49 -4.10
N GLY A 489 -8.81 3.73 -4.58
CA GLY A 489 -8.88 4.94 -3.76
C GLY A 489 -10.10 5.00 -2.84
N GLY A 490 -10.20 6.08 -2.06
CA GLY A 490 -11.32 6.33 -1.17
C GLY A 490 -12.60 6.62 -1.94
N SER A 491 -13.72 6.04 -1.51
CA SER A 491 -15.07 6.32 -2.04
C SER A 491 -15.27 6.13 -3.55
N VAL A 492 -14.34 5.48 -4.27
CA VAL A 492 -14.30 5.47 -5.75
C VAL A 492 -15.65 5.08 -6.37
N PHE A 493 -16.32 4.06 -5.85
CA PHE A 493 -17.63 3.59 -6.30
C PHE A 493 -18.71 3.77 -5.22
N SER A 494 -18.51 4.66 -4.24
CA SER A 494 -19.49 4.90 -3.18
C SER A 494 -20.84 5.29 -3.77
N GLY A 495 -21.95 4.74 -3.27
CA GLY A 495 -23.30 5.05 -3.74
C GLY A 495 -23.65 4.54 -5.15
N CYS A 496 -22.84 3.65 -5.75
CA CYS A 496 -23.20 2.98 -7.00
C CYS A 496 -24.29 1.91 -6.75
N THR A 497 -25.53 2.34 -6.55
CA THR A 497 -26.62 1.47 -6.07
C THR A 497 -27.03 0.36 -7.04
N SER A 498 -26.83 0.52 -8.35
CA SER A 498 -27.13 -0.53 -9.35
C SER A 498 -25.98 -1.50 -9.62
N LEU A 499 -24.82 -1.31 -8.97
CA LEU A 499 -23.61 -2.09 -9.24
C LEU A 499 -23.79 -3.52 -8.73
N LYS A 500 -23.96 -4.49 -9.64
CA LYS A 500 -24.28 -5.89 -9.28
C LYS A 500 -23.05 -6.71 -8.91
N SER A 501 -21.95 -6.47 -9.61
CA SER A 501 -20.67 -7.16 -9.45
C SER A 501 -19.50 -6.24 -9.74
N VAL A 502 -18.37 -6.50 -9.08
CA VAL A 502 -17.09 -5.83 -9.30
C VAL A 502 -16.00 -6.87 -9.42
N ILE A 503 -15.21 -6.77 -10.49
CA ILE A 503 -14.00 -7.57 -10.66
C ILE A 503 -12.82 -6.73 -10.21
N ILE A 504 -12.31 -7.01 -9.02
CA ILE A 504 -11.09 -6.39 -8.49
C ILE A 504 -9.89 -7.17 -9.06
N PRO A 505 -8.95 -6.54 -9.78
CA PRO A 505 -7.85 -7.23 -10.42
C PRO A 505 -6.78 -7.67 -9.41
N ASN A 506 -6.05 -8.74 -9.74
CA ASN A 506 -5.02 -9.32 -8.86
C ASN A 506 -3.86 -8.38 -8.54
N SER A 507 -3.71 -7.28 -9.30
CA SER A 507 -2.73 -6.22 -9.07
C SER A 507 -3.05 -5.37 -7.83
N VAL A 508 -4.30 -5.35 -7.37
CA VAL A 508 -4.74 -4.52 -6.25
C VAL A 508 -4.23 -5.08 -4.93
N THR A 509 -3.50 -4.24 -4.19
CA THR A 509 -2.96 -4.53 -2.87
C THR A 509 -3.79 -3.90 -1.74
N SER A 510 -4.61 -2.89 -2.01
CA SER A 510 -5.44 -2.24 -1.00
C SER A 510 -6.79 -1.77 -1.55
N ILE A 511 -7.83 -1.87 -0.71
CA ILE A 511 -9.15 -1.29 -0.95
C ILE A 511 -9.32 -0.11 0.01
N GLY A 512 -9.49 1.10 -0.52
CA GLY A 512 -9.57 2.34 0.24
C GLY A 512 -10.82 2.50 1.09
N ASN A 513 -10.83 3.56 1.90
CA ASN A 513 -11.96 3.88 2.78
C ASN A 513 -13.22 4.14 1.96
N SER A 514 -14.35 3.57 2.35
CA SER A 514 -15.65 3.76 1.69
C SER A 514 -15.69 3.41 0.20
N ALA A 515 -14.68 2.70 -0.34
CA ALA A 515 -14.49 2.47 -1.78
C ALA A 515 -15.74 1.97 -2.51
N PHE A 516 -16.55 1.12 -1.87
CA PHE A 516 -17.82 0.57 -2.33
C PHE A 516 -18.96 0.82 -1.33
N SER A 517 -18.84 1.85 -0.48
CA SER A 517 -19.89 2.17 0.49
C SER A 517 -21.23 2.41 -0.22
N SER A 518 -22.34 1.97 0.36
CA SER A 518 -23.70 2.11 -0.16
C SER A 518 -23.91 1.55 -1.58
N CYS A 519 -23.08 0.60 -2.02
CA CYS A 519 -23.34 -0.21 -3.22
C CYS A 519 -24.44 -1.25 -2.92
N SER A 520 -25.67 -0.80 -2.71
CA SER A 520 -26.77 -1.62 -2.22
C SER A 520 -27.19 -2.74 -3.18
N GLY A 521 -26.91 -2.63 -4.48
CA GLY A 521 -27.13 -3.67 -5.49
C GLY A 521 -26.03 -4.74 -5.58
N LEU A 522 -24.94 -4.61 -4.82
CA LEU A 522 -23.79 -5.51 -4.92
C LEU A 522 -24.14 -6.89 -4.35
N THR A 523 -24.32 -7.86 -5.24
CA THR A 523 -24.65 -9.25 -4.88
C THR A 523 -23.44 -10.15 -4.70
N GLY A 524 -22.25 -9.70 -5.09
CA GLY A 524 -21.02 -10.46 -4.93
C GLY A 524 -19.79 -9.61 -5.20
N VAL A 525 -18.75 -9.84 -4.40
CA VAL A 525 -17.42 -9.25 -4.56
C VAL A 525 -16.35 -10.34 -4.47
N THR A 526 -15.44 -10.34 -5.44
CA THR A 526 -14.23 -11.15 -5.37
C THR A 526 -13.06 -10.28 -4.94
N ILE A 527 -12.55 -10.53 -3.73
CA ILE A 527 -11.35 -9.86 -3.21
C ILE A 527 -10.14 -10.72 -3.58
N PRO A 528 -9.21 -10.25 -4.41
CA PRO A 528 -8.10 -11.06 -4.89
C PRO A 528 -7.00 -11.25 -3.83
N ASN A 529 -6.20 -12.30 -3.99
CA ASN A 529 -5.10 -12.66 -3.08
C ASN A 529 -3.95 -11.62 -3.02
N GLY A 530 -3.98 -10.58 -3.87
CA GLY A 530 -3.06 -9.45 -3.77
C GLY A 530 -3.41 -8.48 -2.64
N VAL A 531 -4.69 -8.42 -2.21
CA VAL A 531 -5.18 -7.43 -1.25
C VAL A 531 -4.65 -7.74 0.14
N THR A 532 -3.96 -6.78 0.74
CA THR A 532 -3.42 -6.84 2.10
C THR A 532 -4.22 -6.03 3.11
N SER A 533 -5.04 -5.07 2.67
CA SER A 533 -5.85 -4.24 3.56
C SER A 533 -7.20 -3.85 2.93
N ILE A 534 -8.22 -3.82 3.79
CA ILE A 534 -9.58 -3.33 3.48
C ILE A 534 -9.85 -2.11 4.37
N GLY A 535 -10.15 -0.96 3.77
CA GLY A 535 -10.30 0.32 4.46
C GLY A 535 -11.57 0.43 5.33
N THR A 536 -11.62 1.50 6.11
CA THR A 536 -12.79 1.88 6.93
C THR A 536 -14.01 2.05 6.01
N GLN A 537 -15.14 1.43 6.37
CA GLN A 537 -16.39 1.49 5.62
C GLN A 537 -16.32 1.03 4.15
N ALA A 538 -15.28 0.31 3.75
CA ALA A 538 -15.01 -0.04 2.33
C ALA A 538 -16.21 -0.67 1.60
N PHE A 539 -17.02 -1.48 2.26
CA PHE A 539 -18.25 -2.10 1.75
C PHE A 539 -19.44 -1.81 2.68
N ASN A 540 -19.42 -0.69 3.41
CA ASN A 540 -20.51 -0.31 4.30
C ASN A 540 -21.84 -0.19 3.51
N ASN A 541 -22.97 -0.60 4.07
CA ASN A 541 -24.30 -0.54 3.44
C ASN A 541 -24.40 -1.27 2.07
N CYS A 542 -23.53 -2.26 1.80
CA CYS A 542 -23.71 -3.20 0.68
C CYS A 542 -24.81 -4.22 1.02
N SER A 543 -26.05 -3.73 1.12
CA SER A 543 -27.16 -4.46 1.73
C SER A 543 -27.60 -5.73 0.99
N SER A 544 -27.26 -5.89 -0.29
CA SER A 544 -27.55 -7.12 -1.06
C SER A 544 -26.46 -8.18 -1.00
N LEU A 545 -25.32 -7.92 -0.34
CA LEU A 545 -24.19 -8.85 -0.32
C LEU A 545 -24.49 -10.05 0.60
N PRO A 546 -24.64 -11.28 0.07
CA PRO A 546 -25.05 -12.42 0.89
C PRO A 546 -23.88 -13.07 1.65
N ASN A 547 -22.68 -12.98 1.07
CA ASN A 547 -21.47 -13.54 1.63
C ASN A 547 -20.23 -12.79 1.15
N VAL A 548 -19.12 -12.95 1.88
CA VAL A 548 -17.81 -12.43 1.49
C VAL A 548 -16.72 -13.47 1.76
N THR A 549 -15.72 -13.54 0.86
CA THR A 549 -14.49 -14.31 1.08
C THR A 549 -13.31 -13.36 1.25
N ILE A 550 -12.63 -13.45 2.39
CA ILE A 550 -11.46 -12.66 2.75
C ILE A 550 -10.20 -13.50 2.47
N PRO A 551 -9.34 -13.08 1.52
CA PRO A 551 -8.16 -13.86 1.15
C PRO A 551 -7.10 -13.87 2.26
N ALA A 552 -6.20 -14.85 2.20
CA ALA A 552 -5.21 -15.09 3.24
C ALA A 552 -4.17 -13.95 3.39
N SER A 553 -4.05 -13.10 2.37
CA SER A 553 -3.17 -11.94 2.32
C SER A 553 -3.67 -10.76 3.15
N VAL A 554 -4.97 -10.69 3.46
CA VAL A 554 -5.55 -9.56 4.19
C VAL A 554 -5.03 -9.55 5.62
N ALA A 555 -4.23 -8.55 5.95
CA ALA A 555 -3.66 -8.32 7.26
C ALA A 555 -4.55 -7.40 8.12
N SER A 556 -5.35 -6.52 7.51
CA SER A 556 -6.22 -5.59 8.23
C SER A 556 -7.57 -5.32 7.56
N ILE A 557 -8.58 -5.10 8.40
CA ILE A 557 -9.95 -4.70 8.03
C ILE A 557 -10.33 -3.46 8.85
N GLY A 558 -10.65 -2.35 8.18
CA GLY A 558 -10.97 -1.08 8.81
C GLY A 558 -12.32 -1.08 9.54
N ALA A 559 -12.56 -0.02 10.31
CA ALA A 559 -13.79 0.11 11.08
C ALA A 559 -15.02 0.16 10.16
N GLY A 560 -16.10 -0.53 10.52
CA GLY A 560 -17.34 -0.54 9.71
C GLY A 560 -17.20 -1.09 8.29
N ALA A 561 -16.10 -1.78 7.94
CA ALA A 561 -15.81 -2.20 6.56
C ALA A 561 -16.95 -2.94 5.87
N PHE A 562 -17.71 -3.76 6.60
CA PHE A 562 -18.92 -4.45 6.13
C PHE A 562 -20.13 -4.12 7.02
N GLY A 563 -20.13 -2.95 7.67
CA GLY A 563 -21.27 -2.52 8.49
C GLY A 563 -22.50 -2.23 7.62
N GLY A 564 -23.72 -2.51 8.08
CA GLY A 564 -24.96 -2.27 7.32
C GLY A 564 -25.17 -3.24 6.14
N CYS A 565 -24.35 -4.28 6.01
CA CYS A 565 -24.54 -5.35 5.03
C CYS A 565 -25.64 -6.30 5.50
N LYS A 566 -26.90 -5.83 5.49
CA LYS A 566 -28.05 -6.49 6.14
C LYS A 566 -28.33 -7.92 5.66
N ASN A 567 -27.99 -8.28 4.42
CA ASN A 567 -28.14 -9.65 3.90
C ASN A 567 -26.88 -10.51 4.07
N LEU A 568 -25.82 -10.00 4.67
CA LEU A 568 -24.57 -10.75 4.84
C LEU A 568 -24.77 -11.83 5.89
N GLN A 569 -24.80 -13.09 5.43
CA GLN A 569 -25.02 -14.26 6.27
C GLN A 569 -23.70 -14.95 6.63
N THR A 570 -22.67 -14.84 5.78
CA THR A 570 -21.41 -15.52 6.03
C THR A 570 -20.18 -14.71 5.59
N ALA A 571 -19.11 -14.80 6.37
CA ALA A 571 -17.78 -14.33 5.99
C ALA A 571 -16.78 -15.48 6.10
N LEU A 572 -16.13 -15.85 4.99
CA LEU A 572 -15.10 -16.89 4.94
C LEU A 572 -13.70 -16.27 4.97
N PHE A 573 -12.88 -16.63 5.95
CA PHE A 573 -11.49 -16.22 6.05
C PHE A 573 -10.54 -17.34 5.61
N LEU A 574 -9.71 -17.07 4.60
CA LEU A 574 -8.72 -18.02 4.08
C LEU A 574 -7.39 -17.97 4.86
N GLY A 575 -7.15 -16.90 5.63
CA GLY A 575 -5.94 -16.65 6.42
C GLY A 575 -6.16 -16.75 7.94
N ASN A 576 -5.17 -16.28 8.69
CA ASN A 576 -5.32 -16.02 10.13
C ASN A 576 -6.27 -14.84 10.35
N ALA A 577 -6.76 -14.65 11.57
CA ALA A 577 -7.59 -13.51 11.89
C ALA A 577 -6.82 -12.20 11.65
N PRO A 578 -7.32 -11.27 10.80
CA PRO A 578 -6.66 -9.99 10.55
C PRO A 578 -6.83 -9.04 11.74
N ALA A 579 -6.04 -7.97 11.75
CA ALA A 579 -6.30 -6.82 12.63
C ALA A 579 -7.61 -6.13 12.21
N THR A 580 -8.49 -5.82 13.16
CA THR A 580 -9.81 -5.26 12.86
C THR A 580 -10.02 -3.91 13.54
N GLY A 581 -10.62 -2.94 12.84
CA GLY A 581 -11.20 -1.75 13.45
C GLY A 581 -12.53 -2.04 14.14
N ASN A 582 -13.15 -1.04 14.76
CA ASN A 582 -14.42 -1.20 15.48
C ASN A 582 -15.59 -1.48 14.51
N ASN A 583 -16.60 -2.24 14.94
CA ASN A 583 -17.90 -2.40 14.25
C ASN A 583 -17.82 -2.91 12.80
N TYR A 584 -16.82 -3.70 12.44
CA TYR A 584 -16.55 -4.08 11.04
C TYR A 584 -17.62 -4.98 10.39
N PHE A 585 -18.47 -5.67 11.17
CA PHE A 585 -19.68 -6.38 10.71
C PHE A 585 -20.96 -5.89 11.43
N SER A 586 -21.04 -4.62 11.85
CA SER A 586 -22.25 -4.10 12.52
C SER A 586 -23.48 -4.15 11.60
N ASP A 587 -24.69 -4.40 12.12
CA ASP A 587 -25.94 -4.40 11.33
C ASP A 587 -25.91 -5.36 10.11
N VAL A 588 -25.35 -6.56 10.33
CA VAL A 588 -25.42 -7.71 9.41
C VAL A 588 -26.62 -8.61 9.73
N ALA A 589 -26.86 -9.65 8.93
CA ALA A 589 -27.97 -10.57 9.14
C ALA A 589 -27.93 -11.19 10.55
N SER A 590 -29.10 -11.40 11.16
CA SER A 590 -29.20 -11.96 12.53
C SER A 590 -28.63 -13.38 12.65
N ASN A 591 -28.56 -14.12 11.55
CA ASN A 591 -27.97 -15.46 11.45
C ASN A 591 -26.50 -15.45 10.98
N PHE A 592 -25.83 -14.29 10.98
CA PHE A 592 -24.46 -14.15 10.47
C PHE A 592 -23.45 -15.03 11.21
N LYS A 593 -22.59 -15.71 10.44
CA LYS A 593 -21.52 -16.57 10.95
C LYS A 593 -20.20 -16.32 10.25
N ILE A 594 -19.12 -16.40 11.03
CA ILE A 594 -17.75 -16.31 10.51
C ILE A 594 -17.20 -17.73 10.32
N TYR A 595 -16.73 -18.01 9.12
CA TYR A 595 -16.08 -19.27 8.76
C TYR A 595 -14.59 -19.04 8.58
N TYR A 596 -13.75 -19.95 9.07
CA TYR A 596 -12.30 -19.86 8.89
C TYR A 596 -11.72 -21.24 8.63
N ILE A 597 -10.58 -21.30 7.93
CA ILE A 597 -9.94 -22.59 7.65
C ILE A 597 -9.37 -23.19 8.95
N SER A 598 -9.63 -24.47 9.21
CA SER A 598 -9.08 -25.18 10.35
C SER A 598 -7.55 -25.09 10.40
N GLY A 599 -6.99 -24.81 11.58
CA GLY A 599 -5.55 -24.59 11.79
C GLY A 599 -5.08 -23.13 11.64
N LYS A 600 -5.97 -22.21 11.23
CA LYS A 600 -5.69 -20.77 11.27
C LYS A 600 -5.82 -20.22 12.68
N THR A 601 -4.97 -19.25 13.03
CA THR A 601 -4.87 -18.70 14.38
C THR A 601 -5.59 -17.35 14.50
N GLY A 602 -5.84 -16.91 15.73
CA GLY A 602 -6.43 -15.59 16.05
C GLY A 602 -7.96 -15.53 16.07
N PHE A 603 -8.65 -16.61 15.71
CA PHE A 603 -10.11 -16.72 15.85
C PHE A 603 -10.48 -17.30 17.23
N THR A 604 -11.34 -16.61 17.97
CA THR A 604 -12.04 -17.12 19.16
C THR A 604 -13.48 -17.53 18.80
N ASN A 605 -14.24 -18.13 19.73
CA ASN A 605 -15.67 -18.35 19.53
C ASN A 605 -16.46 -17.85 20.76
N PRO A 606 -17.19 -16.72 20.66
CA PRO A 606 -17.31 -15.84 19.50
C PRO A 606 -16.00 -15.10 19.19
N TRP A 607 -15.78 -14.71 17.94
CA TRP A 607 -14.71 -13.76 17.57
C TRP A 607 -15.33 -12.39 17.35
N GLN A 608 -14.93 -11.44 18.21
CA GLN A 608 -15.44 -10.06 18.20
C GLN A 608 -16.98 -9.99 18.24
N GLY A 609 -17.61 -10.86 19.04
CA GLY A 609 -19.07 -10.90 19.21
C GLY A 609 -19.83 -11.77 18.21
N TYR A 610 -19.18 -12.33 17.18
CA TYR A 610 -19.85 -13.18 16.18
C TYR A 610 -19.49 -14.67 16.33
N PRO A 611 -20.45 -15.59 16.16
CA PRO A 611 -20.18 -17.02 16.16
C PRO A 611 -19.18 -17.42 15.06
N THR A 612 -18.19 -18.25 15.42
CA THR A 612 -17.21 -18.76 14.46
C THR A 612 -17.35 -20.26 14.22
N VAL A 613 -17.04 -20.69 12.99
CA VAL A 613 -17.09 -22.09 12.56
C VAL A 613 -15.82 -22.44 11.80
N ALA A 614 -15.03 -23.37 12.36
CA ALA A 614 -13.86 -23.90 11.67
C ALA A 614 -14.30 -24.82 10.52
N VAL A 615 -13.85 -24.52 9.30
CA VAL A 615 -14.05 -25.37 8.13
C VAL A 615 -12.87 -26.30 8.00
N SER A 616 -13.12 -27.61 8.11
CA SER A 616 -12.15 -28.65 7.86
C SER A 616 -12.54 -29.52 6.66
N VAL A 617 -11.52 -29.95 5.93
CA VAL A 617 -11.63 -30.93 4.85
C VAL A 617 -10.66 -32.06 5.17
N GLY A 618 -11.16 -33.29 5.23
CA GLY A 618 -10.33 -34.46 5.52
C GLY A 618 -9.24 -34.65 4.45
N THR A 619 -8.06 -35.08 4.88
CA THR A 619 -6.96 -35.39 3.97
C THR A 619 -7.26 -36.68 3.20
N PRO A 620 -7.07 -36.75 1.87
CA PRO A 620 -7.16 -38.00 1.13
C PRO A 620 -6.20 -39.07 1.67
N THR A 621 -6.73 -40.23 2.04
CA THR A 621 -5.98 -41.40 2.52
C THR A 621 -5.96 -42.51 1.47
N ASN A 622 -5.16 -43.56 1.71
CA ASN A 622 -4.98 -44.69 0.80
C ASN A 622 -4.64 -44.26 -0.63
N VAL A 623 -3.89 -43.18 -0.77
CA VAL A 623 -3.44 -42.71 -2.07
C VAL A 623 -2.49 -43.75 -2.63
N LYS A 624 -2.69 -44.13 -3.89
CA LYS A 624 -1.89 -45.10 -4.63
C LYS A 624 -1.62 -44.55 -6.01
N ALA A 625 -0.41 -44.78 -6.52
CA ALA A 625 -0.07 -44.55 -7.91
C ALA A 625 0.43 -45.87 -8.49
N ALA A 626 -0.05 -46.21 -9.68
CA ALA A 626 0.40 -47.40 -10.41
C ALA A 626 0.50 -47.09 -11.90
N SER A 627 1.42 -47.77 -12.59
CA SER A 627 1.46 -47.72 -14.05
C SER A 627 0.13 -48.21 -14.61
N ALA A 628 -0.54 -47.35 -15.38
CA ALA A 628 -1.76 -47.70 -16.09
C ALA A 628 -1.43 -48.22 -17.51
N SER A 629 -0.40 -47.65 -18.13
CA SER A 629 0.15 -48.09 -19.40
C SER A 629 1.59 -47.63 -19.56
N TYR A 630 2.19 -47.88 -20.72
CA TYR A 630 3.55 -47.44 -21.04
C TYR A 630 3.74 -45.92 -20.91
N ASN A 631 2.70 -45.10 -21.08
CA ASN A 631 2.76 -43.63 -21.01
C ASN A 631 1.71 -43.02 -20.08
N SER A 632 1.18 -43.78 -19.12
CA SER A 632 0.21 -43.24 -18.17
C SER A 632 0.30 -43.86 -16.79
N VAL A 633 -0.05 -43.07 -15.78
CA VAL A 633 -0.12 -43.49 -14.39
C VAL A 633 -1.53 -43.26 -13.88
N LYS A 634 -2.12 -44.29 -13.25
CA LYS A 634 -3.39 -44.14 -12.53
C LYS A 634 -3.08 -43.81 -11.07
N VAL A 635 -3.67 -42.72 -10.60
CA VAL A 635 -3.65 -42.30 -9.20
C VAL A 635 -5.04 -42.49 -8.63
N SER A 636 -5.16 -43.10 -7.46
CA SER A 636 -6.44 -43.36 -6.78
C SER A 636 -6.33 -43.12 -5.28
N TRP A 637 -7.44 -42.78 -4.63
CA TRP A 637 -7.50 -42.47 -3.19
C TRP A 637 -8.87 -42.86 -2.60
N SER A 638 -8.96 -42.90 -1.27
CA SER A 638 -10.25 -43.09 -0.58
C SER A 638 -11.10 -41.83 -0.66
N ALA A 639 -12.43 -42.00 -0.73
CA ALA A 639 -13.37 -40.89 -0.67
C ALA A 639 -13.25 -40.14 0.67
N VAL A 640 -13.22 -38.81 0.60
CA VAL A 640 -13.25 -37.93 1.77
C VAL A 640 -14.69 -37.47 1.99
N THR A 641 -15.24 -37.77 3.17
CA THR A 641 -16.61 -37.39 3.53
C THR A 641 -16.84 -35.88 3.40
N GLY A 642 -17.86 -35.52 2.63
CA GLY A 642 -18.26 -34.13 2.40
C GLY A 642 -17.35 -33.34 1.45
N ALA A 643 -16.36 -33.94 0.78
CA ALA A 643 -15.57 -33.26 -0.24
C ALA A 643 -16.38 -33.04 -1.53
N ALA A 644 -16.31 -31.85 -2.10
CA ALA A 644 -16.89 -31.50 -3.40
C ALA A 644 -16.03 -32.02 -4.57
N GLY A 645 -14.73 -32.25 -4.34
CA GLY A 645 -13.85 -32.86 -5.33
C GLY A 645 -12.41 -32.93 -4.84
N TYR A 646 -11.49 -33.17 -5.78
CA TYR A 646 -10.07 -33.36 -5.54
C TYR A 646 -9.22 -32.59 -6.56
N ALA A 647 -8.10 -32.03 -6.12
CA ALA A 647 -7.04 -31.49 -6.98
C ALA A 647 -5.84 -32.43 -6.97
N VAL A 648 -5.41 -32.86 -8.15
CA VAL A 648 -4.25 -33.73 -8.36
C VAL A 648 -3.07 -32.86 -8.78
N TYR A 649 -1.97 -33.02 -8.06
CA TYR A 649 -0.70 -32.35 -8.33
C TYR A 649 0.36 -33.38 -8.71
N ARG A 650 1.26 -33.01 -9.62
CA ARG A 650 2.34 -33.86 -10.10
C ARG A 650 3.69 -33.14 -10.07
N SER A 651 4.75 -33.88 -9.78
CA SER A 651 6.14 -33.47 -9.95
C SER A 651 6.99 -34.61 -10.51
N THR A 652 8.13 -34.30 -11.12
CA THR A 652 9.20 -35.25 -11.42
C THR A 652 10.24 -35.34 -10.29
N ASN A 653 10.07 -34.56 -9.22
CA ASN A 653 10.91 -34.54 -8.02
C ASN A 653 10.04 -34.78 -6.78
N SER A 654 10.44 -35.72 -5.91
CA SER A 654 9.71 -36.05 -4.68
C SER A 654 9.63 -34.87 -3.72
N ALA A 655 10.69 -34.05 -3.65
CA ALA A 655 10.88 -33.00 -2.66
C ALA A 655 10.16 -31.67 -3.00
N GLY A 656 9.76 -31.43 -4.26
CA GLY A 656 9.19 -30.15 -4.65
C GLY A 656 8.80 -30.08 -6.13
N GLY A 657 8.37 -28.89 -6.59
CA GLY A 657 8.00 -28.65 -8.00
C GLY A 657 6.64 -29.19 -8.42
N TYR A 658 5.71 -29.38 -7.48
CA TYR A 658 4.38 -29.90 -7.77
C TYR A 658 3.51 -28.86 -8.49
N ALA A 659 3.00 -29.22 -9.68
CA ALA A 659 2.02 -28.43 -10.41
C ALA A 659 0.65 -29.12 -10.39
N LYS A 660 -0.43 -28.35 -10.28
CA LYS A 660 -1.81 -28.86 -10.37
C LYS A 660 -2.08 -29.28 -11.81
N ILE A 661 -2.39 -30.56 -12.02
CA ILE A 661 -2.64 -31.11 -13.36
C ILE A 661 -4.13 -31.39 -13.63
N LYS A 662 -4.95 -31.55 -12.59
CA LYS A 662 -6.37 -31.84 -12.74
C LYS A 662 -7.17 -31.49 -11.49
N THR A 663 -8.42 -31.06 -11.68
CA THR A 663 -9.49 -31.14 -10.68
C THR A 663 -10.52 -32.18 -11.12
N THR A 664 -11.03 -32.99 -10.19
CA THR A 664 -11.97 -34.08 -10.48
C THR A 664 -12.88 -34.36 -9.28
N ALA A 665 -14.13 -34.76 -9.54
CA ALA A 665 -15.03 -35.27 -8.49
C ALA A 665 -14.79 -36.77 -8.19
N SER A 666 -14.14 -37.49 -9.11
CA SER A 666 -13.85 -38.92 -8.95
C SER A 666 -12.71 -39.17 -7.95
N THR A 667 -12.67 -40.37 -7.37
CA THR A 667 -11.62 -40.82 -6.45
C THR A 667 -10.38 -41.39 -7.15
N ASN A 668 -10.25 -41.15 -8.45
CA ASN A 668 -9.09 -41.54 -9.24
C ASN A 668 -8.93 -40.66 -10.48
N TYR A 669 -7.73 -40.63 -11.02
CA TYR A 669 -7.36 -39.97 -12.26
C TYR A 669 -6.25 -40.75 -12.97
N THR A 670 -6.38 -40.94 -14.27
CA THR A 670 -5.33 -41.51 -15.11
C THR A 670 -4.61 -40.37 -15.80
N ASP A 671 -3.37 -40.09 -15.39
CA ASP A 671 -2.51 -39.06 -15.99
C ASP A 671 -1.89 -39.58 -17.29
N PRO A 672 -2.28 -39.04 -18.47
CA PRO A 672 -1.84 -39.54 -19.76
C PRO A 672 -0.55 -38.87 -20.26
N SER A 673 -0.05 -39.34 -21.41
CA SER A 673 1.02 -38.69 -22.17
C SER A 673 2.34 -38.48 -21.39
N LEU A 674 2.66 -39.41 -20.50
CA LEU A 674 3.88 -39.40 -19.69
C LEU A 674 5.04 -40.09 -20.40
N THR A 675 6.26 -39.59 -20.15
CA THR A 675 7.47 -40.27 -20.61
C THR A 675 7.65 -41.62 -19.91
N THR A 676 7.72 -42.69 -20.69
CA THR A 676 7.97 -44.05 -20.19
C THR A 676 9.29 -44.11 -19.43
N GLY A 677 9.29 -44.77 -18.27
CA GLY A 677 10.49 -44.95 -17.45
C GLY A 677 10.80 -43.81 -16.48
N THR A 678 10.20 -42.64 -16.66
CA THR A 678 10.33 -41.52 -15.71
C THR A 678 9.43 -41.75 -14.49
N THR A 679 9.98 -41.60 -13.29
CA THR A 679 9.17 -41.64 -12.06
C THR A 679 8.45 -40.31 -11.88
N TYR A 680 7.13 -40.37 -11.67
CA TYR A 680 6.31 -39.20 -11.36
C TYR A 680 5.75 -39.34 -9.95
N TYR A 681 5.75 -38.22 -9.23
CA TYR A 681 5.28 -38.09 -7.87
C TYR A 681 3.97 -37.33 -7.85
N TYR A 682 3.02 -37.79 -7.03
CA TYR A 682 1.67 -37.24 -6.95
C TYR A 682 1.29 -36.89 -5.51
N LYS A 683 0.58 -35.77 -5.38
CA LYS A 683 -0.14 -35.36 -4.18
C LYS A 683 -1.59 -35.08 -4.56
N VAL A 684 -2.51 -35.42 -3.67
CA VAL A 684 -3.95 -35.17 -3.85
C VAL A 684 -4.46 -34.33 -2.70
N TYR A 685 -5.25 -33.33 -3.02
CA TYR A 685 -5.95 -32.48 -2.05
C TYR A 685 -7.44 -32.70 -2.25
N ALA A 686 -8.19 -33.02 -1.20
CA ALA A 686 -9.64 -32.89 -1.24
C ALA A 686 -10.00 -31.41 -1.14
N TYR A 687 -11.14 -31.00 -1.68
CA TYR A 687 -11.67 -29.67 -1.44
C TYR A 687 -13.17 -29.69 -1.19
N LYS A 688 -13.62 -28.71 -0.41
CA LYS A 688 -15.03 -28.32 -0.29
C LYS A 688 -15.21 -26.98 -1.00
N THR A 689 -16.36 -26.77 -1.61
CA THR A 689 -16.71 -25.45 -2.13
C THR A 689 -17.61 -24.76 -1.12
N PHE A 690 -17.20 -23.57 -0.69
CA PHE A 690 -17.94 -22.74 0.27
C PHE A 690 -17.97 -21.32 -0.27
N ASN A 691 -19.16 -20.72 -0.44
CA ASN A 691 -19.32 -19.38 -1.03
C ASN A 691 -18.59 -19.21 -2.38
N GLY A 692 -18.58 -20.25 -3.22
CA GLY A 692 -17.86 -20.26 -4.50
C GLY A 692 -16.34 -20.42 -4.40
N ALA A 693 -15.74 -20.40 -3.21
CA ALA A 693 -14.31 -20.64 -3.00
C ALA A 693 -14.02 -22.12 -2.69
N ASN A 694 -12.96 -22.66 -3.28
CA ASN A 694 -12.48 -24.01 -2.98
C ASN A 694 -11.54 -24.00 -1.78
N ILE A 695 -11.97 -24.64 -0.70
CA ILE A 695 -11.20 -24.85 0.53
C ILE A 695 -10.53 -26.21 0.42
N TYR A 696 -9.20 -26.24 0.40
CA TYR A 696 -8.42 -27.47 0.24
C TYR A 696 -8.04 -28.10 1.58
N SER A 697 -7.98 -29.42 1.64
CA SER A 697 -7.38 -30.19 2.74
C SER A 697 -5.87 -29.99 2.82
N SER A 698 -5.23 -30.61 3.81
CA SER A 698 -3.79 -30.88 3.72
C SER A 698 -3.49 -31.81 2.54
N ALA A 699 -2.24 -31.78 2.06
CA ALA A 699 -1.79 -32.70 1.02
C ALA A 699 -1.85 -34.15 1.51
N SER A 700 -2.24 -35.06 0.63
CA SER A 700 -2.04 -36.49 0.88
C SER A 700 -0.56 -36.85 1.03
N ALA A 701 -0.30 -38.06 1.53
CA ALA A 701 1.00 -38.69 1.38
C ALA A 701 1.44 -38.69 -0.09
N VAL A 702 2.74 -38.48 -0.33
CA VAL A 702 3.32 -38.54 -1.67
C VAL A 702 3.36 -39.99 -2.12
N VAL A 703 2.79 -40.26 -3.29
CA VAL A 703 2.96 -41.54 -3.97
C VAL A 703 3.67 -41.33 -5.29
N SER A 704 4.28 -42.39 -5.80
CA SER A 704 4.94 -42.33 -7.10
C SER A 704 4.70 -43.59 -7.90
N ALA A 705 4.72 -43.42 -9.22
CA ALA A 705 4.75 -44.54 -10.14
C ALA A 705 5.52 -44.15 -11.39
N LYS A 706 5.97 -45.18 -12.08
CA LYS A 706 6.70 -45.09 -13.34
C LYS A 706 5.83 -45.69 -14.43
N PRO A 707 5.50 -44.96 -15.51
CA PRO A 707 4.84 -45.54 -16.66
C PRO A 707 5.76 -46.60 -17.28
N VAL A 708 5.26 -47.82 -17.36
CA VAL A 708 5.96 -48.99 -17.92
C VAL A 708 4.99 -49.83 -18.75
N PRO A 709 5.48 -50.56 -19.77
CA PRO A 709 4.64 -51.49 -20.54
C PRO A 709 3.87 -52.46 -19.63
N ALA A 710 2.65 -52.78 -20.01
CA ALA A 710 1.83 -53.74 -19.27
C ALA A 710 2.45 -55.15 -19.32
N THR A 711 2.11 -55.98 -18.32
CA THR A 711 2.44 -57.41 -18.36
C THR A 711 1.78 -58.05 -19.58
N PRO A 712 2.52 -58.80 -20.43
CA PRO A 712 1.93 -59.50 -21.57
C PRO A 712 0.78 -60.41 -21.15
N ALA A 713 -0.40 -60.22 -21.74
CA ALA A 713 -1.58 -61.05 -21.47
C ALA A 713 -1.53 -62.36 -22.29
N ASN A 714 -2.28 -63.38 -21.84
CA ASN A 714 -2.43 -64.65 -22.54
C ASN A 714 -1.11 -65.35 -22.89
N PHE A 715 -0.11 -65.26 -22.02
CA PHE A 715 1.12 -66.02 -22.22
C PHE A 715 0.87 -67.51 -22.08
N LYS A 716 1.22 -68.28 -23.10
CA LYS A 716 1.00 -69.72 -23.18
C LYS A 716 2.29 -70.43 -23.59
N ALA A 717 2.51 -71.61 -23.03
CA ALA A 717 3.47 -72.58 -23.51
C ALA A 717 2.72 -73.81 -24.01
N ALA A 718 2.98 -74.21 -25.25
CA ALA A 718 2.37 -75.38 -25.87
C ALA A 718 3.46 -76.29 -26.43
N ARG A 719 3.26 -77.60 -26.30
CA ARG A 719 4.09 -78.60 -26.98
C ARG A 719 4.10 -78.34 -28.48
N TYR A 720 5.27 -78.42 -29.11
CA TYR A 720 5.43 -78.20 -30.56
C TYR A 720 6.08 -79.41 -31.25
N SER A 721 7.12 -80.00 -30.67
CA SER A 721 7.70 -81.27 -31.11
C SER A 721 8.36 -82.02 -29.94
N SER A 722 8.91 -83.21 -30.17
CA SER A 722 9.60 -84.01 -29.15
C SER A 722 10.79 -83.28 -28.50
N THR A 723 11.27 -82.22 -29.11
CA THR A 723 12.40 -81.42 -28.63
C THR A 723 12.11 -79.91 -28.62
N SER A 724 10.84 -79.50 -28.67
CA SER A 724 10.52 -78.07 -28.68
C SER A 724 9.16 -77.67 -28.08
N ILE A 725 9.10 -76.43 -27.59
CA ILE A 725 7.92 -75.78 -27.00
C ILE A 725 7.68 -74.44 -27.68
N LYS A 726 6.44 -74.20 -28.13
CA LYS A 726 5.99 -72.93 -28.71
C LYS A 726 5.42 -72.03 -27.60
N LEU A 727 5.88 -70.79 -27.60
CA LEU A 727 5.51 -69.73 -26.66
C LEU A 727 4.74 -68.64 -27.42
N THR A 728 3.61 -68.18 -26.90
CA THR A 728 2.78 -67.13 -27.53
C THR A 728 2.18 -66.19 -26.48
N TRP A 729 2.03 -64.91 -26.79
CA TRP A 729 1.35 -63.92 -25.94
C TRP A 729 0.66 -62.83 -26.78
N ASN A 730 -0.18 -62.01 -26.14
CA ASN A 730 -0.79 -60.87 -26.81
C ASN A 730 0.19 -59.69 -26.93
N PRO A 731 0.14 -58.91 -28.02
CA PRO A 731 0.96 -57.69 -28.15
C PRO A 731 0.63 -56.68 -27.05
N VAL A 732 1.66 -56.05 -26.49
CA VAL A 732 1.56 -55.02 -25.45
C VAL A 732 1.67 -53.64 -26.11
N ALA A 733 0.68 -52.78 -25.86
CA ALA A 733 0.65 -51.43 -26.39
C ALA A 733 1.92 -50.64 -25.98
N GLY A 734 2.58 -50.07 -26.99
CA GLY A 734 3.78 -49.27 -26.81
C GLY A 734 5.06 -50.04 -26.46
N ALA A 735 5.06 -51.38 -26.48
CA ALA A 735 6.29 -52.16 -26.35
C ALA A 735 7.15 -52.07 -27.64
N THR A 736 8.47 -51.92 -27.48
CA THR A 736 9.44 -52.06 -28.59
C THR A 736 9.98 -53.49 -28.72
N GLY A 737 9.76 -54.35 -27.72
CA GLY A 737 10.05 -55.77 -27.79
C GLY A 737 9.73 -56.52 -26.49
N TYR A 738 10.15 -57.78 -26.44
CA TYR A 738 9.90 -58.72 -25.36
C TYR A 738 11.18 -59.46 -24.97
N VAL A 739 11.29 -59.79 -23.70
CA VAL A 739 12.34 -60.68 -23.17
C VAL A 739 11.67 -61.92 -22.60
N LEU A 740 12.05 -63.08 -23.14
CA LEU A 740 11.66 -64.38 -22.62
C LEU A 740 12.70 -64.91 -21.65
N TYR A 741 12.21 -65.57 -20.62
CA TYR A 741 13.00 -66.24 -19.62
C TYR A 741 12.61 -67.71 -19.54
N LYS A 742 13.60 -68.57 -19.30
CA LYS A 742 13.44 -69.99 -19.02
C LYS A 742 13.89 -70.27 -17.59
N TYR A 743 13.15 -71.10 -16.85
CA TYR A 743 13.57 -71.51 -15.51
C TYR A 743 14.76 -72.46 -15.60
N ASN A 744 15.80 -72.15 -14.84
CA ASN A 744 16.97 -72.98 -14.64
C ASN A 744 16.86 -73.67 -13.27
N ALA A 745 16.74 -75.00 -13.30
CA ALA A 745 16.56 -75.81 -12.10
C ALA A 745 17.81 -75.84 -11.21
N SER A 746 19.02 -75.77 -11.78
CA SER A 746 20.27 -75.84 -10.99
C SER A 746 20.49 -74.59 -10.15
N THR A 747 20.19 -73.43 -10.73
CA THR A 747 20.32 -72.13 -10.05
C THR A 747 19.04 -71.69 -9.35
N LYS A 748 17.94 -72.45 -9.52
CA LYS A 748 16.58 -72.10 -9.06
C LYS A 748 16.12 -70.70 -9.51
N THR A 749 16.61 -70.21 -10.66
CA THR A 749 16.33 -68.86 -11.18
C THR A 749 15.84 -68.87 -12.62
N TYR A 750 15.17 -67.79 -13.03
CA TYR A 750 14.81 -67.57 -14.44
C TYR A 750 15.97 -66.89 -15.16
N THR A 751 16.48 -67.50 -16.23
CA THR A 751 17.53 -66.92 -17.09
C THR A 751 16.96 -66.45 -18.42
N GLN A 752 17.54 -65.38 -18.98
CA GLN A 752 17.09 -64.84 -20.26
C GLN A 752 17.33 -65.87 -21.37
N LEU A 753 16.27 -66.21 -22.10
CA LEU A 753 16.30 -67.11 -23.24
C LEU A 753 16.51 -66.33 -24.54
N LYS A 754 15.72 -65.26 -24.74
CA LYS A 754 15.73 -64.50 -25.99
C LYS A 754 15.12 -63.11 -25.80
N THR A 755 15.65 -62.14 -26.53
CA THR A 755 15.03 -60.84 -26.77
C THR A 755 14.55 -60.79 -28.20
N LEU A 756 13.30 -60.37 -28.44
CA LEU A 756 12.69 -60.36 -29.77
C LEU A 756 11.50 -59.39 -29.84
N THR A 757 11.09 -59.03 -31.07
CA THR A 757 9.96 -58.11 -31.32
C THR A 757 8.64 -58.83 -31.62
N ALA A 758 8.70 -60.09 -32.05
CA ALA A 758 7.52 -60.92 -32.31
C ALA A 758 6.75 -61.27 -31.02
N THR A 759 5.52 -61.76 -31.17
CA THR A 759 4.66 -62.21 -30.06
C THR A 759 4.61 -63.73 -29.92
N SER A 760 5.54 -64.43 -30.59
CA SER A 760 5.71 -65.88 -30.47
C SER A 760 7.17 -66.29 -30.62
N TYR A 761 7.53 -67.44 -30.03
CA TYR A 761 8.87 -68.03 -30.12
C TYR A 761 8.79 -69.55 -29.98
N ILE A 762 9.58 -70.29 -30.76
CA ILE A 762 9.71 -71.74 -30.61
C ILE A 762 11.05 -72.03 -29.96
N ASN A 763 11.03 -72.57 -28.74
CA ASN A 763 12.23 -72.98 -28.03
C ASN A 763 12.59 -74.42 -28.41
N THR A 764 13.67 -74.59 -29.16
CA THR A 764 14.15 -75.88 -29.70
C THR A 764 15.31 -76.44 -28.87
N GLY A 765 15.73 -77.67 -29.16
CA GLY A 765 16.86 -78.31 -28.46
C GLY A 765 16.55 -78.76 -27.03
N LEU A 766 15.28 -79.03 -26.74
CA LEU A 766 14.80 -79.50 -25.44
C LEU A 766 14.85 -81.02 -25.32
N THR A 767 15.05 -81.53 -24.11
CA THR A 767 15.03 -82.96 -23.81
C THR A 767 13.61 -83.50 -23.90
N LYS A 768 13.45 -84.66 -24.54
CA LYS A 768 12.17 -85.38 -24.66
C LYS A 768 11.57 -85.68 -23.28
N GLY A 769 10.25 -85.52 -23.12
CA GLY A 769 9.54 -85.79 -21.86
C GLY A 769 9.84 -84.88 -20.66
N VAL A 770 10.51 -83.73 -20.83
CA VAL A 770 10.84 -82.80 -19.72
C VAL A 770 9.90 -81.59 -19.70
N THR A 771 9.47 -81.19 -18.51
CA THR A 771 8.66 -79.96 -18.30
C THR A 771 9.58 -78.74 -18.16
N TYR A 772 9.32 -77.71 -18.95
CA TYR A 772 10.03 -76.44 -18.88
C TYR A 772 9.10 -75.30 -18.51
N TYR A 773 9.59 -74.34 -17.71
CA TYR A 773 8.85 -73.18 -17.24
C TYR A 773 9.38 -71.90 -17.85
N TYR A 774 8.48 -70.98 -18.21
CA TYR A 774 8.80 -69.76 -18.93
C TYR A 774 8.11 -68.55 -18.31
N LYS A 775 8.73 -67.37 -18.48
CA LYS A 775 8.12 -66.05 -18.26
C LYS A 775 8.43 -65.15 -19.45
N VAL A 776 7.58 -64.17 -19.72
CA VAL A 776 7.85 -63.11 -20.70
C VAL A 776 7.59 -61.75 -20.06
N ARG A 777 8.36 -60.73 -20.42
CA ARG A 777 8.05 -59.34 -20.09
C ARG A 777 8.24 -58.45 -21.30
N ALA A 778 7.40 -57.43 -21.44
CA ALA A 778 7.55 -56.41 -22.46
C ALA A 778 8.57 -55.33 -22.03
N TYR A 779 9.20 -54.68 -23.00
CA TYR A 779 9.99 -53.47 -22.78
C TYR A 779 9.67 -52.40 -23.82
N ARG A 780 9.95 -51.15 -23.48
CA ARG A 780 9.94 -50.01 -24.42
C ARG A 780 11.30 -49.32 -24.37
N THR A 781 11.86 -49.04 -25.52
CA THR A 781 13.13 -48.33 -25.66
C THR A 781 12.88 -46.83 -25.64
N VAL A 782 13.51 -46.12 -24.71
CA VAL A 782 13.45 -44.66 -24.57
C VAL A 782 14.88 -44.16 -24.54
N SER A 783 15.26 -43.31 -25.51
CA SER A 783 16.62 -42.77 -25.63
C SER A 783 17.71 -43.85 -25.58
N GLY A 784 17.49 -44.98 -26.27
CA GLY A 784 18.43 -46.11 -26.31
C GLY A 784 18.40 -47.06 -25.11
N VAL A 785 17.62 -46.78 -24.07
CA VAL A 785 17.52 -47.63 -22.86
C VAL A 785 16.20 -48.39 -22.84
N ASN A 786 16.26 -49.70 -22.58
CA ASN A 786 15.08 -50.55 -22.46
C ASN A 786 14.45 -50.43 -21.06
N ILE A 787 13.23 -49.91 -21.00
CA ILE A 787 12.40 -49.84 -19.80
C ILE A 787 11.46 -51.04 -19.77
N TYR A 788 11.61 -51.90 -18.77
CA TYR A 788 10.89 -53.16 -18.66
C TYR A 788 9.60 -53.03 -17.85
N GLY A 789 8.54 -53.66 -18.34
CA GLY A 789 7.33 -53.94 -17.56
C GLY A 789 7.51 -55.15 -16.64
N ASN A 790 6.43 -55.47 -15.91
CA ASN A 790 6.41 -56.66 -15.07
C ASN A 790 6.40 -57.95 -15.92
N PRO A 791 7.08 -59.02 -15.47
CA PRO A 791 6.99 -60.32 -16.11
C PRO A 791 5.64 -60.98 -15.86
N THR A 792 5.25 -61.88 -16.76
CA THR A 792 4.11 -62.76 -16.56
C THR A 792 4.32 -63.68 -15.37
N THR A 793 3.21 -64.27 -14.89
CA THR A 793 3.29 -65.52 -14.14
C THR A 793 3.96 -66.60 -14.99
N ALA A 794 4.53 -67.61 -14.31
CA ALA A 794 5.19 -68.69 -14.99
C ALA A 794 4.18 -69.60 -15.69
N VAL A 795 4.48 -70.01 -16.92
CA VAL A 795 3.73 -71.06 -17.63
C VAL A 795 4.67 -72.19 -17.99
N SER A 796 4.14 -73.40 -18.13
CA SER A 796 4.95 -74.57 -18.44
C SER A 796 4.35 -75.43 -19.53
N ALA A 797 5.21 -76.20 -20.18
CA ALA A 797 4.81 -77.28 -21.08
C ALA A 797 5.83 -78.41 -21.01
N LYS A 798 5.36 -79.64 -21.27
CA LYS A 798 6.17 -80.85 -21.41
C LYS A 798 6.36 -81.17 -22.89
N THR A 799 7.58 -81.48 -23.30
CA THR A 799 7.91 -82.03 -24.64
C THR A 799 7.27 -83.42 -24.84
N TYR A 800 7.09 -83.88 -26.10
CA TYR A 800 6.58 -85.24 -26.39
C TYR A 800 7.46 -86.35 -25.82
#